data_AF-A0A3N1AYV3-F1
#
_entry.id   AF-A0A3N1AYV3-F1
#
_cell.length_a   1.000
_cell.length_b   1.000
_cell.length_c   1.000
_cell.angle_alpha   90.00
_cell.angle_beta   90.00
_cell.angle_gamma   90.00
#
_symmetry.space_group_name_H-M   'P 1'
#
loop_
_entity.id
_entity.type
_entity.pdbx_description
1 polymer ?
#
loop_
_entity_poly.entity_id
_entity_poly.type
_entity_poly.pdbx_seq_one_letter_code
_entity_poly.pdbx_strand_id
1 'polypeptide(L)'
;MGTAEATYAQHAVWFTEQAGAAGTAYHMALGVWFAAGLDQAALATACAAVVDRHPVLAARVDDSDGVPRLAPAADRPTLRRLTPPAGGADTDRLLAAEIARRHDLRAGPLARFSLIPAADGDRHLLLITAHHLVFDGTSKDVLVRDLAAAYGAARAGRPADRAAPTGGYAGRAGAERDRVAAESAAAAEHWATRWSGPGGLVLPGLARVPTGAEPGTAVPVVLEPGLVAGLDQARRKLGVTRFELLLAAVHALLHRYGNQQVPVGVGLSTRTADDADEIGLFVNELPVTVPVPDDAGFRDLAHAVRDETRALNRFRAVPLAHVATGLRPAPALTPVSIGYRRRAAEPVFDAVPTTVDWAMFSGAARNALHIQVVDGPATDSGQEHLEINLQFSPTAVPAAAGTRIGDHLRTLLAAVAADPEQPVADLPVLPTAESELVRRGWNATGRDYPADATVPLLFAAAVRRAPDAVAVVDGGRTLSYAELDAASARLAGLLRTRGVGAESLVAVLLDRSWQAVVALLAVLRSRAAYVPVDPNYPPARQAMILDDAAPTLVLTTTGTAAALPAESPVLALDQLDLTAPDPTAPDLAAAGLETPDPGTADLPGPDELAYVLYTSGSTGRPKGVRVPHGALANLLLGMRDMFDSGPADRWLNLTSPSFDISGVEVYLPLTTGGQVVVASGVSALDGAGVLRLVRETAVTHVQATPSGWRVLLEAGLDDPVVAVTGGEALAVPLARQLRSRVARLVNGYGPTEATIYATMAEIPPEPDEVTIGGPVPNTTAYLLDGRRRPVPVGVPGELYLGGRGIADGYLNRPELTAERFVPDPYATDAGRLYRTGDLCRWLPDGRLEFLGRADDQVKIRGHRVELGEITGRLLEHPALAEAAVLLNGTDQASPQLVAYLVPRGAAPTVAVLRRHLTETLPTAMVPTDWVLLDRLPVSPNGKLDRAALPDRAALPAPTTGGTDPTATADPVGAPDPVGAPDPVGAPDPVGAPDPVHGPDPAVEADPVVEEIRSIWQDVLQIDEIGIDEDLFDLGGHSLTITRISSRIHRRLGVEVPLDAFFDTPTIAEIADLVREAGGRC
;
A
#
# COMPACT_ATOMS: atom_id res chain seq x y z
N MET A 1 -36.74 -25.50 -33.40
CA MET A 1 -35.55 -24.67 -33.73
C MET A 1 -34.51 -25.57 -34.40
N GLY A 2 -33.76 -25.07 -35.38
CA GLY A 2 -32.61 -25.78 -35.96
C GLY A 2 -31.31 -25.48 -35.19
N THR A 3 -30.28 -26.29 -35.37
CA THR A 3 -28.95 -26.04 -34.78
C THR A 3 -28.31 -24.81 -35.41
N ALA A 4 -27.79 -23.90 -34.58
CA ALA A 4 -27.10 -22.70 -35.05
C ALA A 4 -25.96 -22.30 -34.11
N GLU A 5 -24.95 -21.67 -34.67
CA GLU A 5 -23.79 -21.22 -33.90
C GLU A 5 -24.18 -20.17 -32.84
N ALA A 6 -23.48 -20.20 -31.72
CA ALA A 6 -23.66 -19.21 -30.67
C ALA A 6 -23.20 -17.82 -31.13
N THR A 7 -23.85 -16.78 -30.62
CA THR A 7 -23.40 -15.41 -30.83
C THR A 7 -22.13 -15.14 -30.04
N TYR A 8 -21.38 -14.09 -30.36
CA TYR A 8 -20.13 -13.79 -29.66
C TYR A 8 -20.34 -13.52 -28.16
N ALA A 9 -21.47 -12.93 -27.77
CA ALA A 9 -21.82 -12.78 -26.34
C ALA A 9 -22.04 -14.15 -25.67
N GLN A 10 -22.69 -15.09 -26.35
CA GLN A 10 -22.87 -16.45 -25.85
C GLN A 10 -21.55 -17.24 -25.80
N HIS A 11 -20.63 -17.00 -26.75
CA HIS A 11 -19.27 -17.56 -26.69
C HIS A 11 -18.54 -17.14 -25.41
N ALA A 12 -18.62 -15.85 -25.02
CA ALA A 12 -17.97 -15.35 -23.81
C ALA A 12 -18.54 -16.00 -22.53
N VAL A 13 -19.87 -16.17 -22.47
CA VAL A 13 -20.54 -16.89 -21.37
C VAL A 13 -20.10 -18.36 -21.33
N TRP A 14 -20.13 -19.06 -22.46
CA TRP A 14 -19.72 -20.46 -22.56
C TRP A 14 -18.25 -20.66 -22.18
N PHE A 15 -17.35 -19.80 -22.64
CA PHE A 15 -15.92 -19.88 -22.32
C PHE A 15 -15.68 -19.78 -20.80
N THR A 16 -16.40 -18.88 -20.12
CA THR A 16 -16.32 -18.70 -18.66
C THR A 16 -16.85 -19.94 -17.91
N GLU A 17 -17.89 -20.59 -18.42
CA GLU A 17 -18.40 -21.87 -17.90
C GLU A 17 -17.37 -23.00 -18.07
N GLN A 18 -16.73 -23.12 -19.24
CA GLN A 18 -15.71 -24.16 -19.50
C GLN A 18 -14.45 -23.99 -18.64
N ALA A 19 -14.08 -22.75 -18.32
CA ALA A 19 -12.96 -22.45 -17.44
C ALA A 19 -13.21 -22.83 -15.96
N GLY A 20 -14.43 -23.29 -15.61
CA GLY A 20 -14.81 -23.64 -14.24
C GLY A 20 -15.02 -22.45 -13.30
N ALA A 21 -14.87 -21.22 -13.82
CA ALA A 21 -14.90 -19.97 -13.04
C ALA A 21 -16.32 -19.40 -12.85
N ALA A 22 -17.34 -20.00 -13.45
CA ALA A 22 -18.71 -19.46 -13.49
C ALA A 22 -19.61 -19.86 -12.31
N GLY A 23 -19.39 -21.02 -11.67
CA GLY A 23 -20.22 -21.46 -10.55
C GLY A 23 -21.72 -21.58 -10.90
N THR A 24 -22.58 -20.81 -10.21
CA THR A 24 -24.01 -20.63 -10.54
C THR A 24 -24.30 -19.23 -11.10
N ALA A 25 -23.27 -18.48 -11.49
CA ALA A 25 -23.39 -17.05 -11.79
C ALA A 25 -24.17 -16.75 -13.08
N TYR A 26 -24.25 -17.70 -14.01
CA TYR A 26 -25.08 -17.59 -15.21
C TYR A 26 -26.45 -18.27 -15.04
N HIS A 27 -26.85 -18.65 -13.83
CA HIS A 27 -28.20 -19.14 -13.57
C HIS A 27 -29.10 -17.97 -13.19
N MET A 28 -30.14 -17.77 -13.98
CA MET A 28 -31.18 -16.80 -13.71
C MET A 28 -32.39 -17.51 -13.10
N ALA A 29 -32.97 -16.90 -12.06
CA ALA A 29 -34.18 -17.39 -11.42
C ALA A 29 -35.25 -16.29 -11.43
N LEU A 30 -36.51 -16.69 -11.59
CA LEU A 30 -37.70 -15.82 -11.60
C LEU A 30 -38.78 -16.49 -10.77
N GLY A 31 -39.30 -15.79 -9.76
CA GLY A 31 -40.44 -16.23 -8.96
C GLY A 31 -41.74 -15.54 -9.36
N VAL A 32 -42.82 -16.32 -9.49
CA VAL A 32 -44.18 -15.78 -9.59
C VAL A 32 -45.04 -16.41 -8.50
N TRP A 33 -45.45 -15.60 -7.53
CA TRP A 33 -46.36 -16.00 -6.48
C TRP A 33 -47.81 -15.94 -6.96
N PHE A 34 -48.52 -17.03 -6.75
CA PHE A 34 -49.96 -17.14 -6.97
C PHE A 34 -50.68 -17.24 -5.63
N ALA A 35 -51.73 -16.44 -5.47
CA ALA A 35 -52.70 -16.60 -4.40
C ALA A 35 -53.49 -17.93 -4.52
N ALA A 36 -54.38 -18.19 -3.57
CA ALA A 36 -55.26 -19.35 -3.60
C ALA A 36 -56.13 -19.39 -4.89
N GLY A 37 -56.42 -20.61 -5.39
CA GLY A 37 -57.25 -20.80 -6.59
C GLY A 37 -56.47 -20.95 -7.91
N LEU A 38 -55.17 -21.23 -7.85
CA LEU A 38 -54.34 -21.54 -9.03
C LEU A 38 -54.84 -22.80 -9.76
N ASP A 39 -55.17 -22.67 -11.04
CA ASP A 39 -55.41 -23.82 -11.92
C ASP A 39 -54.09 -24.40 -12.41
N GLN A 40 -53.58 -25.40 -11.70
CA GLN A 40 -52.29 -26.01 -12.00
C GLN A 40 -52.25 -26.73 -13.36
N ALA A 41 -53.41 -27.16 -13.90
CA ALA A 41 -53.48 -27.83 -15.20
C ALA A 41 -53.41 -26.80 -16.34
N ALA A 42 -54.12 -25.68 -16.19
CA ALA A 42 -53.98 -24.53 -17.08
C ALA A 42 -52.55 -23.96 -17.05
N LEU A 43 -51.91 -23.92 -15.88
CA LEU A 43 -50.51 -23.48 -15.76
C LEU A 43 -49.54 -24.41 -16.49
N ALA A 44 -49.70 -25.73 -16.34
CA ALA A 44 -48.88 -26.70 -17.08
C ALA A 44 -49.03 -26.54 -18.60
N THR A 45 -50.27 -26.30 -19.07
CA THR A 45 -50.58 -26.03 -20.47
C THR A 45 -49.92 -24.73 -20.95
N ALA A 46 -49.97 -23.68 -20.12
CA ALA A 46 -49.35 -22.39 -20.41
C ALA A 46 -47.82 -22.50 -20.54
N CYS A 47 -47.15 -23.20 -19.62
CA CYS A 47 -45.71 -23.45 -19.71
C CYS A 47 -45.33 -24.18 -21.01
N ALA A 48 -46.11 -25.18 -21.43
CA ALA A 48 -45.86 -25.90 -22.67
C ALA A 48 -46.01 -24.98 -23.90
N ALA A 49 -47.09 -24.19 -23.97
CA ALA A 49 -47.35 -23.25 -25.06
C ALA A 49 -46.25 -22.17 -25.19
N VAL A 50 -45.72 -21.67 -24.06
CA VAL A 50 -44.62 -20.71 -24.06
C VAL A 50 -43.32 -21.33 -24.59
N VAL A 51 -43.03 -22.59 -24.24
CA VAL A 51 -41.87 -23.32 -24.79
C VAL A 51 -42.03 -23.56 -26.31
N ASP A 52 -43.25 -23.84 -26.79
CA ASP A 52 -43.51 -23.99 -28.22
C ASP A 52 -43.31 -22.67 -28.98
N ARG A 53 -43.73 -21.56 -28.39
CA ARG A 53 -43.52 -20.21 -28.92
C ARG A 53 -42.04 -19.80 -28.92
N HIS A 54 -41.29 -20.21 -27.89
CA HIS A 54 -39.88 -19.85 -27.68
C HIS A 54 -38.98 -21.10 -27.57
N PRO A 55 -38.69 -21.79 -28.69
CA PRO A 55 -37.97 -23.06 -28.66
C PRO A 55 -36.55 -23.00 -28.06
N VAL A 56 -35.95 -21.82 -27.96
CA VAL A 56 -34.61 -21.62 -27.35
C VAL A 56 -34.57 -22.02 -25.87
N LEU A 57 -35.72 -21.97 -25.17
CA LEU A 57 -35.84 -22.44 -23.79
C LEU A 57 -35.59 -23.95 -23.64
N ALA A 58 -35.80 -24.71 -24.73
CA ALA A 58 -35.54 -26.14 -24.83
C ALA A 58 -34.20 -26.47 -25.51
N ALA A 59 -33.28 -25.51 -25.60
CA ALA A 59 -31.98 -25.73 -26.22
C ALA A 59 -31.01 -26.49 -25.31
N ARG A 60 -29.97 -27.05 -25.93
CA ARG A 60 -28.71 -27.54 -25.36
C ARG A 60 -27.55 -26.88 -26.12
N VAL A 61 -26.35 -26.99 -25.58
CA VAL A 61 -25.09 -26.62 -26.25
C VAL A 61 -24.50 -27.86 -26.93
N ASP A 62 -24.11 -27.70 -28.19
CA ASP A 62 -23.29 -28.64 -28.96
C ASP A 62 -21.93 -27.99 -29.23
N ASP A 63 -20.89 -28.50 -28.59
CA ASP A 63 -19.51 -27.99 -28.65
C ASP A 63 -18.52 -29.08 -29.12
N SER A 64 -19.01 -30.10 -29.83
CA SER A 64 -18.26 -31.31 -30.19
C SER A 64 -16.99 -31.06 -31.02
N ASP A 65 -16.92 -29.95 -31.76
CA ASP A 65 -15.76 -29.50 -32.53
C ASP A 65 -15.04 -28.28 -31.91
N GLY A 66 -15.33 -27.96 -30.65
CA GLY A 66 -14.78 -26.80 -29.95
C GLY A 66 -15.49 -25.47 -30.24
N VAL A 67 -16.54 -25.47 -31.06
CA VAL A 67 -17.36 -24.28 -31.36
C VAL A 67 -18.76 -24.44 -30.76
N PRO A 68 -19.18 -23.57 -29.82
CA PRO A 68 -20.49 -23.72 -29.18
C PRO A 68 -21.63 -23.39 -30.16
N ARG A 69 -22.58 -24.33 -30.29
CA ARG A 69 -23.83 -24.16 -31.05
C ARG A 69 -25.02 -24.43 -30.14
N LEU A 70 -26.09 -23.66 -30.30
CA LEU A 70 -27.37 -24.02 -29.67
C LEU A 70 -28.14 -24.97 -30.58
N ALA A 71 -28.50 -26.13 -30.02
CA ALA A 71 -29.25 -27.19 -30.68
C ALA A 71 -30.48 -27.57 -29.84
N PRO A 72 -31.51 -28.21 -30.41
CA PRO A 72 -32.60 -28.77 -29.62
C PRO A 72 -32.10 -29.83 -28.63
N ALA A 73 -32.58 -29.77 -27.38
CA ALA A 73 -32.40 -30.85 -26.42
C ALA A 73 -33.32 -32.04 -26.74
N ALA A 74 -32.98 -33.23 -26.23
CA ALA A 74 -33.84 -34.42 -26.36
C ALA A 74 -35.14 -34.25 -25.56
N ASP A 75 -35.03 -33.66 -24.37
CA ASP A 75 -36.15 -33.37 -23.48
C ASP A 75 -36.56 -31.91 -23.56
N ARG A 76 -37.86 -31.64 -23.43
CA ARG A 76 -38.42 -30.28 -23.37
C ARG A 76 -38.79 -29.89 -21.93
N PRO A 77 -38.67 -28.60 -21.55
CA PRO A 77 -39.12 -28.14 -20.24
C PRO A 77 -40.62 -28.39 -20.03
N THR A 78 -40.97 -28.98 -18.89
CA THR A 78 -42.35 -29.16 -18.41
C THR A 78 -42.48 -28.67 -16.98
N LEU A 79 -43.70 -28.33 -16.55
CA LEU A 79 -43.96 -27.92 -15.16
C LEU A 79 -43.74 -29.08 -14.19
N ARG A 80 -42.74 -28.97 -13.31
CA ARG A 80 -42.44 -29.95 -12.27
C ARG A 80 -43.01 -29.49 -10.93
N ARG A 81 -43.78 -30.35 -10.25
CA ARG A 81 -44.25 -30.07 -8.89
C ARG A 81 -43.21 -30.55 -7.88
N LEU A 82 -42.72 -29.65 -7.03
CA LEU A 82 -41.81 -30.00 -5.95
C LEU A 82 -42.61 -30.33 -4.70
N THR A 83 -42.25 -31.43 -4.03
CA THR A 83 -42.86 -31.85 -2.76
C THR A 83 -41.83 -31.71 -1.63
N PRO A 84 -42.21 -31.17 -0.46
CA PRO A 84 -41.32 -31.12 0.68
C PRO A 84 -40.91 -32.53 1.14
N PRO A 85 -39.69 -32.74 1.64
CA PRO A 85 -39.34 -33.98 2.33
C PRO A 85 -40.22 -34.19 3.57
N ALA A 86 -40.40 -35.46 4.00
CA ALA A 86 -41.22 -35.80 5.15
C ALA A 86 -40.70 -35.09 6.42
N GLY A 87 -41.47 -34.14 6.97
CA GLY A 87 -41.09 -33.38 8.16
C GLY A 87 -41.55 -31.91 8.23
N GLY A 88 -42.09 -31.34 7.14
CA GLY A 88 -42.66 -29.99 7.14
C GLY A 88 -42.37 -29.21 5.85
N ALA A 89 -43.26 -28.28 5.48
CA ALA A 89 -43.14 -27.45 4.29
C ALA A 89 -42.12 -26.31 4.50
N ASP A 90 -40.86 -26.56 4.19
CA ASP A 90 -39.84 -25.52 4.11
C ASP A 90 -39.70 -25.04 2.66
N THR A 91 -40.59 -24.11 2.27
CA THR A 91 -40.63 -23.48 0.95
C THR A 91 -39.27 -22.87 0.58
N ASP A 92 -38.59 -22.27 1.55
CA ASP A 92 -37.30 -21.60 1.36
C ASP A 92 -36.19 -22.61 1.06
N ARG A 93 -36.19 -23.77 1.73
CA ARG A 93 -35.24 -24.84 1.44
C ARG A 93 -35.43 -25.44 0.05
N LEU A 94 -36.69 -25.65 -0.39
CA LEU A 94 -36.98 -26.12 -1.75
C LEU A 94 -36.55 -25.09 -2.80
N LEU A 95 -36.85 -23.82 -2.54
CA LEU A 95 -36.44 -22.69 -3.38
C LEU A 95 -34.92 -22.63 -3.52
N ALA A 96 -34.19 -22.63 -2.40
CA ALA A 96 -32.73 -22.57 -2.38
C ALA A 96 -32.10 -23.77 -3.10
N ALA A 97 -32.60 -24.99 -2.87
CA ALA A 97 -32.08 -26.18 -3.54
C ALA A 97 -32.31 -26.14 -5.06
N GLU A 98 -33.45 -25.62 -5.52
CA GLU A 98 -33.76 -25.54 -6.94
C GLU A 98 -32.97 -24.43 -7.65
N ILE A 99 -32.71 -23.30 -6.99
CA ILE A 99 -31.82 -22.24 -7.50
C ILE A 99 -30.37 -22.74 -7.61
N ALA A 100 -29.90 -23.50 -6.62
CA ALA A 100 -28.54 -24.03 -6.61
C ALA A 100 -28.32 -25.16 -7.64
N ARG A 101 -29.39 -25.76 -8.16
CA ARG A 101 -29.30 -26.87 -9.10
C ARG A 101 -28.77 -26.40 -10.46
N ARG A 102 -27.61 -26.89 -10.88
CA ARG A 102 -27.00 -26.48 -12.15
C ARG A 102 -27.75 -26.97 -13.40
N HIS A 103 -27.59 -26.25 -14.51
CA HIS A 103 -27.97 -26.73 -15.83
C HIS A 103 -26.80 -27.53 -16.43
N ASP A 104 -27.06 -28.72 -16.95
CA ASP A 104 -26.11 -29.41 -17.82
C ASP A 104 -26.21 -28.81 -19.22
N LEU A 105 -25.16 -28.10 -19.64
CA LEU A 105 -25.17 -27.39 -20.92
C LEU A 105 -25.28 -28.35 -22.11
N ARG A 106 -24.68 -29.54 -22.03
CA ARG A 106 -24.64 -30.49 -23.15
C ARG A 106 -25.91 -31.33 -23.25
N ALA A 107 -26.51 -31.68 -22.12
CA ALA A 107 -27.77 -32.42 -22.11
C ALA A 107 -28.98 -31.51 -22.38
N GLY A 108 -28.99 -30.31 -21.80
CA GLY A 108 -30.17 -29.46 -21.73
C GLY A 108 -31.34 -30.11 -20.95
N PRO A 109 -32.54 -29.51 -20.98
CA PRO A 109 -32.83 -28.18 -21.50
C PRO A 109 -32.26 -27.06 -20.62
N LEU A 110 -32.00 -25.91 -21.23
CA LEU A 110 -31.42 -24.73 -20.57
C LEU A 110 -32.44 -23.87 -19.81
N ALA A 111 -33.69 -24.31 -19.65
CA ALA A 111 -34.70 -23.71 -18.78
C ALA A 111 -35.55 -24.77 -18.06
N ARG A 112 -36.10 -24.43 -16.88
CA ARG A 112 -36.97 -25.29 -16.06
C ARG A 112 -38.10 -24.49 -15.42
N PHE A 113 -39.23 -25.15 -15.23
CA PHE A 113 -40.40 -24.63 -14.52
C PHE A 113 -40.70 -25.51 -13.32
N SER A 114 -40.65 -24.95 -12.11
CA SER A 114 -40.85 -25.68 -10.85
C SER A 114 -41.95 -25.00 -10.03
N LEU A 115 -42.98 -25.76 -9.65
CA LEU A 115 -44.06 -25.29 -8.78
C LEU A 115 -43.76 -25.72 -7.34
N ILE A 116 -43.63 -24.75 -6.44
CA ILE A 116 -43.30 -24.93 -5.03
C ILE A 116 -44.52 -24.54 -4.18
N PRO A 117 -45.03 -25.42 -3.31
CA PRO A 117 -46.10 -25.05 -2.39
C PRO A 117 -45.55 -24.13 -1.29
N ALA A 118 -46.32 -23.10 -0.94
CA ALA A 118 -46.04 -22.27 0.22
C ALA A 118 -46.22 -23.07 1.52
N ALA A 119 -45.60 -22.58 2.61
CA ALA A 119 -45.73 -23.19 3.93
C ALA A 119 -47.19 -23.24 4.44
N ASP A 120 -48.04 -22.31 3.97
CA ASP A 120 -49.47 -22.28 4.29
C ASP A 120 -50.35 -23.20 3.41
N GLY A 121 -49.78 -23.85 2.38
CA GLY A 121 -50.44 -24.86 1.54
C GLY A 121 -51.37 -24.32 0.45
N ASP A 122 -51.90 -23.11 0.60
CA ASP A 122 -52.87 -22.51 -0.35
C ASP A 122 -52.19 -21.68 -1.45
N ARG A 123 -51.03 -21.08 -1.14
CA ARG A 123 -50.24 -20.30 -2.10
C ARG A 123 -49.21 -21.17 -2.82
N HIS A 124 -48.87 -20.78 -4.04
CA HIS A 124 -47.88 -21.48 -4.86
C HIS A 124 -46.88 -20.50 -5.47
N LEU A 125 -45.60 -20.89 -5.48
CA LEU A 125 -44.54 -20.18 -6.18
C LEU A 125 -44.20 -20.95 -7.46
N LEU A 126 -44.39 -20.33 -8.62
CA LEU A 126 -43.76 -20.79 -9.86
C LEU A 126 -42.34 -20.22 -9.92
N LEU A 127 -41.35 -21.09 -9.76
CA LEU A 127 -39.96 -20.79 -9.96
C LEU A 127 -39.54 -21.18 -11.38
N ILE A 128 -39.08 -20.21 -12.16
CA ILE A 128 -38.52 -20.41 -13.49
C ILE A 128 -37.01 -20.23 -13.38
N THR A 129 -36.25 -21.26 -13.73
CA THR A 129 -34.77 -21.19 -13.79
C THR A 129 -34.32 -21.33 -15.22
N ALA A 130 -33.39 -20.48 -15.67
CA ALA A 130 -32.83 -20.55 -17.01
C ALA A 130 -31.34 -20.18 -17.01
N HIS A 131 -30.58 -20.78 -17.93
CA HIS A 131 -29.19 -20.40 -18.15
C HIS A 131 -29.10 -19.10 -18.96
N HIS A 132 -28.18 -18.21 -18.62
CA HIS A 132 -28.02 -16.89 -19.26
C HIS A 132 -27.69 -16.99 -20.76
N LEU A 133 -27.26 -18.17 -21.24
CA LEU A 133 -27.09 -18.45 -22.67
C LEU A 133 -28.39 -18.35 -23.49
N VAL A 134 -29.55 -18.58 -22.88
CA VAL A 134 -30.86 -18.61 -23.57
C VAL A 134 -31.85 -17.60 -23.00
N PHE A 135 -31.42 -16.80 -22.02
CA PHE A 135 -32.29 -15.93 -21.26
C PHE A 135 -31.55 -14.70 -20.74
N ASP A 136 -32.20 -13.56 -20.71
CA ASP A 136 -31.66 -12.31 -20.17
C ASP A 136 -32.72 -11.51 -19.39
N GLY A 137 -32.33 -10.34 -18.87
CA GLY A 137 -33.20 -9.52 -18.02
C GLY A 137 -34.49 -9.02 -18.71
N THR A 138 -34.48 -8.86 -20.04
CA THR A 138 -35.62 -8.44 -20.86
C THR A 138 -36.47 -9.62 -21.31
N SER A 139 -35.85 -10.78 -21.57
CA SER A 139 -36.56 -12.04 -21.88
C SER A 139 -37.55 -12.41 -20.78
N LYS A 140 -37.27 -12.01 -19.55
CA LYS A 140 -38.19 -12.08 -18.41
C LYS A 140 -39.55 -11.45 -18.70
N ASP A 141 -39.56 -10.20 -19.17
CA ASP A 141 -40.82 -9.46 -19.36
C ASP A 141 -41.65 -10.08 -20.50
N VAL A 142 -40.97 -10.54 -21.57
CA VAL A 142 -41.57 -11.34 -22.65
C VAL A 142 -42.16 -12.65 -22.13
N LEU A 143 -41.38 -13.38 -21.31
CA LEU A 143 -41.78 -14.67 -20.76
C LEU A 143 -43.01 -14.56 -19.86
N VAL A 144 -43.02 -13.63 -18.90
CA VAL A 144 -44.15 -13.49 -17.96
C VAL A 144 -45.40 -13.03 -18.69
N ARG A 145 -45.29 -12.08 -19.63
CA ARG A 145 -46.41 -11.63 -20.46
C ARG A 145 -47.00 -12.78 -21.28
N ASP A 146 -46.15 -13.56 -21.96
CA ASP A 146 -46.61 -14.66 -22.81
C ASP A 146 -47.17 -15.81 -21.97
N LEU A 147 -46.62 -16.07 -20.78
CA LEU A 147 -47.13 -17.04 -19.81
C LEU A 147 -48.50 -16.63 -19.26
N ALA A 148 -48.69 -15.38 -18.89
CA ALA A 148 -49.98 -14.86 -18.41
C ALA A 148 -51.06 -14.98 -19.49
N ALA A 149 -50.74 -14.61 -20.74
CA ALA A 149 -51.66 -14.74 -21.87
C ALA A 149 -52.01 -16.21 -22.16
N ALA A 150 -51.01 -17.11 -22.15
CA ALA A 150 -51.22 -18.54 -22.37
C ALA A 150 -52.05 -19.18 -21.24
N TYR A 151 -51.83 -18.75 -20.00
CA TYR A 151 -52.61 -19.20 -18.84
C TYR A 151 -54.08 -18.78 -18.94
N GLY A 152 -54.35 -17.51 -19.26
CA GLY A 152 -55.72 -17.01 -19.48
C GLY A 152 -56.45 -17.75 -20.60
N ALA A 153 -55.76 -18.03 -21.71
CA ALA A 153 -56.32 -18.83 -22.81
C ALA A 153 -56.63 -20.27 -22.37
N ALA A 154 -55.68 -20.94 -21.69
CA ALA A 154 -55.86 -22.31 -21.19
C ALA A 154 -57.03 -22.42 -20.20
N ARG A 155 -57.17 -21.47 -19.26
CA ARG A 155 -58.31 -21.41 -18.34
C ARG A 155 -59.65 -21.25 -19.06
N ALA A 156 -59.66 -20.48 -20.15
CA ALA A 156 -60.85 -20.28 -20.98
C ALA A 156 -61.10 -21.42 -21.98
N GLY A 157 -60.29 -22.50 -21.96
CA GLY A 157 -60.40 -23.62 -22.90
C GLY A 157 -60.08 -23.24 -24.35
N ARG A 158 -59.30 -22.17 -24.56
CA ARG A 158 -58.90 -21.65 -25.88
C ARG A 158 -57.41 -21.89 -26.14
N PRO A 159 -56.98 -22.09 -27.40
CA PRO A 159 -55.55 -22.13 -27.72
C PRO A 159 -54.92 -20.75 -27.48
N ALA A 160 -53.63 -20.74 -27.13
CA ALA A 160 -52.86 -19.51 -27.04
C ALA A 160 -52.64 -18.94 -28.45
N ASP A 161 -53.26 -17.79 -28.75
CA ASP A 161 -53.19 -17.16 -30.07
C ASP A 161 -52.11 -16.05 -30.09
N ARG A 162 -50.85 -16.45 -30.24
CA ARG A 162 -49.74 -15.53 -30.55
C ARG A 162 -48.76 -16.18 -31.51
N ALA A 163 -48.60 -15.61 -32.71
CA ALA A 163 -47.68 -16.08 -33.75
C ALA A 163 -46.22 -16.02 -33.27
N ALA A 164 -45.43 -17.08 -33.50
CA ALA A 164 -44.02 -17.14 -33.12
C ALA A 164 -43.22 -15.96 -33.70
N PRO A 165 -42.15 -15.49 -33.01
CA PRO A 165 -41.29 -14.42 -33.53
C PRO A 165 -40.74 -14.75 -34.93
N THR A 166 -40.66 -13.75 -35.80
CA THR A 166 -40.44 -13.90 -37.25
C THR A 166 -38.99 -14.22 -37.66
N GLY A 167 -38.00 -14.02 -36.77
CA GLY A 167 -36.58 -14.22 -37.08
C GLY A 167 -36.04 -15.58 -36.66
N GLY A 168 -36.40 -16.04 -35.45
CA GLY A 168 -35.92 -17.29 -34.89
C GLY A 168 -34.41 -17.24 -34.58
N TYR A 169 -33.97 -18.08 -33.64
CA TYR A 169 -32.61 -17.98 -33.11
C TYR A 169 -31.51 -18.01 -34.18
N ALA A 170 -31.62 -18.87 -35.20
CA ALA A 170 -30.59 -19.09 -36.20
C ALA A 170 -30.39 -17.88 -37.14
N GLY A 171 -31.49 -17.28 -37.62
CA GLY A 171 -31.43 -16.11 -38.50
C GLY A 171 -30.84 -14.90 -37.76
N ARG A 172 -31.29 -14.69 -36.52
CA ARG A 172 -30.75 -13.65 -35.64
C ARG A 172 -29.27 -13.87 -35.32
N ALA A 173 -28.87 -15.08 -34.93
CA ALA A 173 -27.47 -15.38 -34.60
C ALA A 173 -26.54 -15.13 -35.80
N GLY A 174 -26.97 -15.49 -37.01
CA GLY A 174 -26.25 -15.15 -38.25
C GLY A 174 -26.12 -13.65 -38.46
N ALA A 175 -27.24 -12.91 -38.40
CA ALA A 175 -27.25 -11.46 -38.58
C ALA A 175 -26.39 -10.70 -37.55
N GLU A 176 -26.40 -11.14 -36.28
CA GLU A 176 -25.55 -10.57 -35.23
C GLU A 176 -24.06 -10.79 -35.53
N ARG A 177 -23.69 -11.99 -36.00
CA ARG A 177 -22.28 -12.30 -36.32
C ARG A 177 -21.78 -11.55 -37.55
N ASP A 178 -22.60 -11.42 -38.58
CA ASP A 178 -22.29 -10.61 -39.77
C ASP A 178 -22.08 -9.14 -39.38
N ARG A 179 -22.93 -8.62 -38.49
CA ARG A 179 -22.79 -7.26 -37.94
C ARG A 179 -21.49 -7.10 -37.16
N VAL A 180 -21.18 -8.03 -36.25
CA VAL A 180 -19.94 -7.98 -35.47
C VAL A 180 -18.73 -8.00 -36.39
N ALA A 181 -18.70 -8.87 -37.41
CA ALA A 181 -17.62 -8.91 -38.38
C ALA A 181 -17.43 -7.57 -39.11
N ALA A 182 -18.52 -6.92 -39.52
CA ALA A 182 -18.47 -5.63 -40.20
C ALA A 182 -18.02 -4.46 -39.30
N GLU A 183 -18.30 -4.51 -38.00
CA GLU A 183 -18.02 -3.42 -37.05
C GLU A 183 -16.68 -3.57 -36.32
N SER A 184 -16.10 -4.78 -36.27
CA SER A 184 -14.96 -5.13 -35.39
C SER A 184 -13.73 -4.25 -35.55
N ALA A 185 -13.34 -3.90 -36.78
CA ALA A 185 -12.14 -3.09 -37.01
C ALA A 185 -12.28 -1.67 -36.42
N ALA A 186 -13.41 -1.01 -36.66
CA ALA A 186 -13.69 0.32 -36.11
C ALA A 186 -13.87 0.28 -34.58
N ALA A 187 -14.43 -0.82 -34.06
CA ALA A 187 -14.54 -1.07 -32.64
C ALA A 187 -13.14 -1.17 -31.99
N ALA A 188 -12.24 -1.99 -32.55
CA ALA A 188 -10.88 -2.15 -32.06
C ALA A 188 -10.11 -0.81 -32.00
N GLU A 189 -10.23 0.03 -33.03
CA GLU A 189 -9.62 1.38 -33.06
C GLU A 189 -10.20 2.30 -31.97
N HIS A 190 -11.52 2.27 -31.74
CA HIS A 190 -12.19 3.07 -30.70
C HIS A 190 -11.63 2.76 -29.31
N TRP A 191 -11.46 1.49 -28.96
CA TRP A 191 -10.94 1.09 -27.65
C TRP A 191 -9.42 1.21 -27.55
N ALA A 192 -8.66 0.97 -28.62
CA ALA A 192 -7.20 1.13 -28.61
C ALA A 192 -6.76 2.55 -28.19
N THR A 193 -7.57 3.57 -28.48
CA THR A 193 -7.30 4.98 -28.14
C THR A 193 -7.85 5.41 -26.78
N ARG A 194 -8.77 4.65 -26.18
CA ARG A 194 -9.48 5.00 -24.93
C ARG A 194 -9.18 4.07 -23.76
N TRP A 195 -8.56 2.93 -24.03
CA TRP A 195 -8.22 1.93 -23.04
C TRP A 195 -6.87 2.24 -22.40
N SER A 196 -6.89 2.60 -21.13
CA SER A 196 -5.69 2.77 -20.28
C SER A 196 -5.42 1.56 -19.38
N GLY A 197 -6.19 0.47 -19.53
CA GLY A 197 -6.19 -0.65 -18.59
C GLY A 197 -7.04 -0.35 -17.35
N PRO A 198 -7.24 -1.34 -16.46
CA PRO A 198 -8.07 -1.16 -15.26
C PRO A 198 -7.45 -0.21 -14.21
N GLY A 199 -6.17 0.16 -14.34
CA GLY A 199 -5.44 0.89 -13.30
C GLY A 199 -5.43 0.16 -11.95
N GLY A 200 -4.90 0.81 -10.91
CA GLY A 200 -5.16 0.38 -9.53
C GLY A 200 -6.54 0.86 -9.11
N LEU A 201 -7.53 -0.04 -9.02
CA LEU A 201 -8.87 0.33 -8.54
C LEU A 201 -8.85 0.60 -7.04
N VAL A 202 -9.35 1.77 -6.63
CA VAL A 202 -9.58 2.12 -5.23
C VAL A 202 -11.07 2.15 -4.95
N LEU A 203 -11.51 1.30 -4.01
CA LEU A 203 -12.80 1.40 -3.33
C LEU A 203 -12.60 1.23 -1.82
N PRO A 204 -13.45 1.86 -0.97
CA PRO A 204 -13.47 1.58 0.46
C PRO A 204 -13.51 0.07 0.75
N GLY A 205 -12.53 -0.41 1.51
CA GLY A 205 -12.46 -1.81 1.94
C GLY A 205 -12.17 -2.84 0.84
N LEU A 206 -11.75 -2.43 -0.35
CA LEU A 206 -11.38 -3.36 -1.41
C LEU A 206 -10.09 -4.11 -1.05
N ALA A 207 -10.21 -5.43 -0.88
CA ALA A 207 -9.06 -6.31 -0.64
C ALA A 207 -8.42 -6.77 -1.96
N ARG A 208 -9.26 -7.13 -2.94
CA ARG A 208 -8.85 -7.57 -4.28
C ARG A 208 -9.99 -7.46 -5.27
N VAL A 209 -9.66 -7.38 -6.56
CA VAL A 209 -10.65 -7.53 -7.63
C VAL A 209 -10.95 -9.03 -7.81
N PRO A 210 -12.23 -9.45 -7.85
CA PRO A 210 -12.59 -10.83 -8.20
C PRO A 210 -12.08 -11.24 -9.58
N THR A 211 -11.56 -12.46 -9.69
CA THR A 211 -11.09 -13.05 -10.95
C THR A 211 -12.08 -14.06 -11.55
N GLY A 212 -13.17 -14.34 -10.83
CA GLY A 212 -14.23 -15.26 -11.22
C GLY A 212 -15.50 -15.01 -10.42
N ALA A 213 -16.48 -15.90 -10.54
CA ALA A 213 -17.72 -15.83 -9.79
C ALA A 213 -17.52 -16.24 -8.32
N GLU A 214 -17.90 -15.35 -7.40
CA GLU A 214 -17.83 -15.58 -5.95
C GLU A 214 -19.17 -15.29 -5.30
N PRO A 215 -19.54 -15.91 -4.17
CA PRO A 215 -20.77 -15.58 -3.46
C PRO A 215 -20.97 -14.08 -3.30
N GLY A 216 -22.07 -13.54 -3.83
CA GLY A 216 -22.40 -12.12 -3.81
C GLY A 216 -23.31 -11.75 -2.66
N THR A 217 -23.17 -10.54 -2.15
CA THR A 217 -24.12 -9.86 -1.27
C THR A 217 -24.63 -8.58 -1.94
N ALA A 218 -25.80 -8.09 -1.52
CA ALA A 218 -26.40 -6.87 -2.04
C ALA A 218 -26.73 -5.89 -0.90
N VAL A 219 -26.44 -4.61 -1.11
CA VAL A 219 -26.78 -3.53 -0.18
C VAL A 219 -27.63 -2.48 -0.91
N PRO A 220 -28.83 -2.15 -0.42
CA PRO A 220 -29.67 -1.13 -1.03
C PRO A 220 -29.14 0.28 -0.76
N VAL A 221 -29.25 1.16 -1.75
CA VAL A 221 -29.05 2.61 -1.59
C VAL A 221 -30.43 3.25 -1.51
N VAL A 222 -30.80 3.70 -0.32
CA VAL A 222 -32.13 4.28 -0.09
C VAL A 222 -32.16 5.71 -0.64
N LEU A 223 -33.08 5.97 -1.57
CA LEU A 223 -33.34 7.29 -2.12
C LEU A 223 -34.74 7.75 -1.73
N GLU A 224 -34.81 8.88 -1.05
CA GLU A 224 -36.04 9.50 -0.60
C GLU A 224 -36.77 10.13 -1.81
N PRO A 225 -38.11 10.15 -1.84
CA PRO A 225 -38.86 10.61 -3.02
C PRO A 225 -38.47 12.02 -3.50
N GLY A 226 -38.14 12.92 -2.57
CA GLY A 226 -37.68 14.28 -2.90
C GLY A 226 -36.33 14.29 -3.63
N LEU A 227 -35.42 13.37 -3.29
CA LEU A 227 -34.14 13.22 -3.97
C LEU A 227 -34.34 12.71 -5.40
N VAL A 228 -35.19 11.71 -5.60
CA VAL A 228 -35.50 11.18 -6.95
C VAL A 228 -36.07 12.30 -7.84
N ALA A 229 -37.03 13.08 -7.34
CA ALA A 229 -37.59 14.21 -8.07
C ALA A 229 -36.54 15.29 -8.41
N GLY A 230 -35.62 15.57 -7.48
CA GLY A 230 -34.50 16.50 -7.68
C GLY A 230 -33.51 16.03 -8.74
N LEU A 231 -33.12 14.75 -8.73
CA LEU A 231 -32.31 14.13 -9.79
C LEU A 231 -33.00 14.24 -11.15
N ASP A 232 -34.32 14.15 -11.16
CA ASP A 232 -35.13 14.26 -12.36
C ASP A 232 -35.17 15.69 -12.93
N GLN A 233 -35.19 16.69 -12.05
CA GLN A 233 -34.99 18.08 -12.44
C GLN A 233 -33.56 18.31 -12.97
N ALA A 234 -32.55 17.77 -12.30
CA ALA A 234 -31.16 17.90 -12.69
C ALA A 234 -30.89 17.31 -14.09
N ARG A 235 -31.34 16.08 -14.37
CA ARG A 235 -31.17 15.48 -15.71
C ARG A 235 -31.86 16.30 -16.81
N ARG A 236 -33.03 16.90 -16.52
CA ARG A 236 -33.76 17.76 -17.47
C ARG A 236 -32.97 19.05 -17.75
N LYS A 237 -32.41 19.67 -16.71
CA LYS A 237 -31.54 20.86 -16.83
C LYS A 237 -30.26 20.56 -17.63
N LEU A 238 -29.69 19.38 -17.45
CA LEU A 238 -28.48 18.94 -18.15
C LEU A 238 -28.75 18.44 -19.58
N GLY A 239 -29.97 18.02 -19.90
CA GLY A 239 -30.29 17.42 -21.21
C GLY A 239 -29.68 16.03 -21.38
N VAL A 240 -29.68 15.23 -20.31
CA VAL A 240 -29.17 13.84 -20.27
C VAL A 240 -30.27 12.88 -19.80
N THR A 241 -30.10 11.59 -20.08
CA THR A 241 -31.00 10.55 -19.55
C THR A 241 -30.70 10.29 -18.06
N ARG A 242 -31.66 9.66 -17.34
CA ARG A 242 -31.45 9.27 -15.94
C ARG A 242 -30.28 8.28 -15.81
N PHE A 243 -30.13 7.37 -16.77
CA PHE A 243 -28.99 6.45 -16.86
C PHE A 243 -27.65 7.19 -17.01
N GLU A 244 -27.55 8.13 -17.95
CA GLU A 244 -26.34 8.93 -18.18
C GLU A 244 -25.95 9.76 -16.93
N LEU A 245 -26.95 10.33 -16.23
CA LEU A 245 -26.74 11.04 -14.96
C LEU A 245 -26.14 10.12 -13.88
N LEU A 246 -26.71 8.92 -13.70
CA LEU A 246 -26.22 7.97 -12.70
C LEU A 246 -24.83 7.43 -13.05
N LEU A 247 -24.58 7.14 -14.32
CA LEU A 247 -23.26 6.71 -14.78
C LEU A 247 -22.21 7.82 -14.58
N ALA A 248 -22.55 9.08 -14.83
CA ALA A 248 -21.69 10.22 -14.51
C ALA A 248 -21.42 10.34 -13.00
N ALA A 249 -22.43 10.10 -12.15
CA ALA A 249 -22.25 10.06 -10.71
C ALA A 249 -21.31 8.93 -10.26
N VAL A 250 -21.36 7.75 -10.91
CA VAL A 250 -20.42 6.65 -10.63
C VAL A 250 -18.99 7.04 -11.01
N HIS A 251 -18.77 7.64 -12.18
CA HIS A 251 -17.44 8.14 -12.57
C HIS A 251 -16.93 9.23 -11.62
N ALA A 252 -17.80 10.16 -11.21
CA ALA A 252 -17.47 11.18 -10.22
C ALA A 252 -17.08 10.55 -8.87
N LEU A 253 -17.84 9.55 -8.40
CA LEU A 253 -17.52 8.85 -7.15
C LEU A 253 -16.16 8.16 -7.20
N LEU A 254 -15.89 7.42 -8.28
CA LEU A 254 -14.60 6.75 -8.48
C LEU A 254 -13.45 7.75 -8.55
N HIS A 255 -13.62 8.86 -9.26
CA HIS A 255 -12.64 9.95 -9.29
C HIS A 255 -12.36 10.50 -7.89
N ARG A 256 -13.39 10.65 -7.05
CA ARG A 256 -13.26 11.11 -5.66
C ARG A 256 -12.65 10.09 -4.70
N TYR A 257 -12.53 8.84 -5.12
CA TYR A 257 -11.68 7.84 -4.44
C TYR A 257 -10.23 7.85 -4.94
N GLY A 258 -9.84 8.77 -5.83
CA GLY A 258 -8.49 8.88 -6.37
C GLY A 258 -8.26 8.12 -7.68
N ASN A 259 -9.31 7.58 -8.29
CA ASN A 259 -9.19 6.86 -9.56
C ASN A 259 -9.09 7.85 -10.73
N GLN A 260 -8.08 7.70 -11.60
CA GLN A 260 -7.87 8.61 -12.72
C GLN A 260 -8.75 8.27 -13.94
N GLN A 261 -8.86 6.98 -14.31
CA GLN A 261 -9.69 6.48 -15.41
C GLN A 261 -10.03 5.01 -15.21
N VAL A 262 -11.14 4.71 -14.53
CA VAL A 262 -11.62 3.33 -14.36
C VAL A 262 -12.67 3.02 -15.43
N PRO A 263 -12.51 1.92 -16.21
CA PRO A 263 -13.54 1.47 -17.13
C PRO A 263 -14.75 0.96 -16.34
N VAL A 264 -15.91 1.58 -16.55
CA VAL A 264 -17.18 1.14 -15.97
C VAL A 264 -17.94 0.33 -17.01
N GLY A 265 -18.18 -0.95 -16.71
CA GLY A 265 -18.95 -1.84 -17.57
C GLY A 265 -20.42 -1.42 -17.64
N VAL A 266 -20.93 -1.21 -18.85
CA VAL A 266 -22.32 -0.87 -19.10
C VAL A 266 -22.98 -1.98 -19.89
N GLY A 267 -24.02 -2.58 -19.31
CA GLY A 267 -24.85 -3.57 -20.00
C GLY A 267 -25.75 -2.89 -21.04
N LEU A 268 -25.49 -3.14 -22.33
CA LEU A 268 -26.27 -2.64 -23.45
C LEU A 268 -27.08 -3.77 -24.09
N SER A 269 -28.32 -3.46 -24.45
CA SER A 269 -29.16 -4.37 -25.21
C SER A 269 -28.74 -4.40 -26.69
N THR A 270 -28.55 -5.59 -27.24
CA THR A 270 -28.30 -5.83 -28.66
C THR A 270 -29.61 -5.93 -29.45
N ARG A 271 -30.77 -6.02 -28.79
CA ARG A 271 -32.10 -6.15 -29.41
C ARG A 271 -32.37 -5.05 -30.43
N THR A 272 -32.95 -5.44 -31.55
CA THR A 272 -33.55 -4.56 -32.56
C THR A 272 -35.07 -4.52 -32.37
N ALA A 273 -35.76 -3.72 -33.19
CA ALA A 273 -37.22 -3.68 -33.18
C ALA A 273 -37.84 -5.05 -33.53
N ASP A 274 -37.17 -5.84 -34.37
CA ASP A 274 -37.64 -7.16 -34.79
C ASP A 274 -37.46 -8.23 -33.69
N ASP A 275 -36.57 -7.97 -32.72
CA ASP A 275 -36.27 -8.87 -31.60
C ASP A 275 -37.12 -8.60 -30.35
N ALA A 276 -38.09 -7.67 -30.42
CA ALA A 276 -38.82 -7.17 -29.25
C ALA A 276 -39.57 -8.28 -28.49
N ASP A 277 -40.05 -9.28 -29.21
CA ASP A 277 -40.79 -10.42 -28.67
C ASP A 277 -39.94 -11.69 -28.54
N GLU A 278 -38.63 -11.65 -28.80
CA GLU A 278 -37.77 -12.83 -28.71
C GLU A 278 -37.28 -13.11 -27.27
N ILE A 279 -37.05 -14.39 -26.95
CA ILE A 279 -36.34 -14.81 -25.75
C ILE A 279 -34.93 -15.25 -26.16
N GLY A 280 -33.90 -14.88 -25.39
CA GLY A 280 -32.51 -15.18 -25.70
C GLY A 280 -31.52 -14.34 -24.91
N LEU A 281 -30.23 -14.45 -25.23
CA LEU A 281 -29.18 -13.57 -24.71
C LEU A 281 -28.99 -12.37 -25.65
N PHE A 282 -29.38 -11.18 -25.20
CA PHE A 282 -29.23 -9.94 -25.96
C PHE A 282 -28.54 -8.84 -25.14
N VAL A 283 -27.77 -9.17 -24.11
CA VAL A 283 -26.98 -8.20 -23.37
C VAL A 283 -25.51 -8.37 -23.71
N ASN A 284 -24.86 -7.26 -24.02
CA ASN A 284 -23.42 -7.16 -24.15
C ASN A 284 -22.92 -6.06 -23.21
N GLU A 285 -21.82 -6.31 -22.50
CA GLU A 285 -21.22 -5.31 -21.62
C GLU A 285 -20.07 -4.62 -22.32
N LEU A 286 -20.11 -3.29 -22.41
CA LEU A 286 -19.05 -2.47 -22.98
C LEU A 286 -18.48 -1.53 -21.92
N PRO A 287 -17.15 -1.32 -21.88
CA PRO A 287 -16.55 -0.38 -20.96
C PRO A 287 -16.83 1.05 -21.42
N VAL A 288 -17.30 1.88 -20.49
CA VAL A 288 -17.33 3.34 -20.62
C VAL A 288 -16.15 3.88 -19.82
N THR A 289 -15.25 4.59 -20.51
CA THR A 289 -14.12 5.28 -19.88
C THR A 289 -14.18 6.74 -20.29
N VAL A 290 -14.38 7.62 -19.30
CA VAL A 290 -14.43 9.07 -19.51
C VAL A 290 -13.41 9.71 -18.57
N PRO A 291 -12.49 10.54 -19.08
CA PRO A 291 -11.59 11.31 -18.22
C PRO A 291 -12.40 12.30 -17.38
N VAL A 292 -12.03 12.46 -16.12
CA VAL A 292 -12.61 13.47 -15.22
C VAL A 292 -11.50 14.47 -14.88
N PRO A 293 -11.41 15.62 -15.59
CA PRO A 293 -10.48 16.68 -15.21
C PRO A 293 -10.78 17.21 -13.80
N ASP A 294 -9.75 17.60 -13.06
CA ASP A 294 -9.87 18.06 -11.67
C ASP A 294 -10.75 19.32 -11.51
N ASP A 295 -10.89 20.11 -12.57
CA ASP A 295 -11.69 21.33 -12.64
C ASP A 295 -13.04 21.16 -13.37
N ALA A 296 -13.34 19.96 -13.88
CA ALA A 296 -14.55 19.73 -14.65
C ALA A 296 -15.83 19.88 -13.82
N GLY A 297 -16.82 20.58 -14.40
CA GLY A 297 -18.18 20.60 -13.87
C GLY A 297 -18.85 19.24 -14.00
N PHE A 298 -19.79 18.92 -13.11
CA PHE A 298 -20.59 17.70 -13.24
C PHE A 298 -21.37 17.66 -14.56
N ARG A 299 -21.81 18.83 -15.06
CA ARG A 299 -22.41 18.99 -16.40
C ARG A 299 -21.52 18.42 -17.50
N ASP A 300 -20.24 18.78 -17.51
CA ASP A 300 -19.31 18.40 -18.57
C ASP A 300 -19.06 16.88 -18.52
N LEU A 301 -18.93 16.32 -17.32
CA LEU A 301 -18.85 14.87 -17.13
C LEU A 301 -20.09 14.15 -17.64
N ALA A 302 -21.29 14.65 -17.31
CA ALA A 302 -22.54 14.06 -17.79
C ALA A 302 -22.67 14.11 -19.31
N HIS A 303 -22.21 15.19 -19.95
CA HIS A 303 -22.19 15.33 -21.40
C HIS A 303 -21.16 14.39 -22.05
N ALA A 304 -19.96 14.28 -21.47
CA ALA A 304 -18.95 13.34 -21.94
C ALA A 304 -19.42 11.87 -21.84
N VAL A 305 -20.09 11.51 -20.76
CA VAL A 305 -20.75 10.19 -20.60
C VAL A 305 -21.83 9.97 -21.66
N ARG A 306 -22.69 10.97 -21.91
CA ARG A 306 -23.71 10.90 -22.97
C ARG A 306 -23.08 10.69 -24.35
N ASP A 307 -22.01 11.42 -24.65
CA ASP A 307 -21.39 11.38 -25.96
C ASP A 307 -20.65 10.04 -26.17
N GLU A 308 -19.99 9.51 -25.13
CA GLU A 308 -19.36 8.18 -25.15
C GLU A 308 -20.41 7.06 -25.26
N THR A 309 -21.46 7.08 -24.46
CA THR A 309 -22.53 6.06 -24.53
C THR A 309 -23.25 6.06 -25.89
N ARG A 310 -23.43 7.22 -26.53
CA ARG A 310 -23.92 7.32 -27.91
C ARG A 310 -22.95 6.72 -28.93
N ALA A 311 -21.65 6.95 -28.78
CA ALA A 311 -20.64 6.36 -29.64
C ALA A 311 -20.64 4.83 -29.53
N LEU A 312 -20.69 4.30 -28.30
CA LEU A 312 -20.69 2.87 -28.02
C LEU A 312 -21.96 2.15 -28.51
N ASN A 313 -23.09 2.84 -28.63
CA ASN A 313 -24.31 2.24 -29.18
C ASN A 313 -24.12 1.72 -30.61
N ARG A 314 -23.17 2.27 -31.38
CA ARG A 314 -22.76 1.72 -32.69
C ARG A 314 -22.21 0.30 -32.54
N PHE A 315 -21.35 0.08 -31.55
CA PHE A 315 -20.60 -1.16 -31.33
C PHE A 315 -21.25 -2.12 -30.34
N ARG A 316 -22.51 -1.86 -29.93
CA ARG A 316 -23.21 -2.65 -28.90
C ARG A 316 -23.24 -4.16 -29.14
N ALA A 317 -23.13 -4.61 -30.39
CA ALA A 317 -23.10 -6.04 -30.74
C ALA A 317 -21.70 -6.66 -30.64
N VAL A 318 -20.62 -5.86 -30.70
CA VAL A 318 -19.23 -6.33 -30.73
C VAL A 318 -18.74 -6.56 -29.30
N PRO A 319 -18.48 -7.80 -28.86
CA PRO A 319 -17.97 -8.02 -27.51
C PRO A 319 -16.53 -7.54 -27.39
N LEU A 320 -16.18 -6.90 -26.29
CA LEU A 320 -14.81 -6.40 -26.09
C LEU A 320 -13.76 -7.51 -26.23
N ALA A 321 -14.03 -8.69 -25.67
CA ALA A 321 -13.14 -9.85 -25.77
C ALA A 321 -12.84 -10.28 -27.22
N HIS A 322 -13.75 -10.01 -28.16
CA HIS A 322 -13.56 -10.31 -29.58
C HIS A 322 -12.52 -9.40 -30.24
N VAL A 323 -12.42 -8.15 -29.80
CA VAL A 323 -11.52 -7.13 -30.37
C VAL A 323 -10.31 -6.83 -29.47
N ALA A 324 -10.24 -7.44 -28.27
CA ALA A 324 -9.22 -7.20 -27.26
C ALA A 324 -7.95 -8.07 -27.40
N THR A 325 -7.76 -8.84 -28.48
CA THR A 325 -6.61 -9.76 -28.67
C THR A 325 -5.22 -9.08 -28.62
N GLY A 326 -5.16 -7.75 -28.59
CA GLY A 326 -3.94 -6.94 -28.38
C GLY A 326 -3.87 -6.14 -27.07
N LEU A 327 -4.88 -6.21 -26.19
CA LEU A 327 -4.93 -5.48 -24.91
C LEU A 327 -4.40 -6.38 -23.78
N ARG A 328 -3.13 -6.24 -23.39
CA ARG A 328 -2.53 -6.92 -22.22
C ARG A 328 -2.32 -5.93 -21.06
N PRO A 329 -2.43 -6.37 -19.78
CA PRO A 329 -2.84 -7.68 -19.28
C PRO A 329 -4.36 -7.81 -19.03
N ALA A 330 -4.88 -9.04 -18.90
CA ALA A 330 -6.29 -9.32 -18.55
C ALA A 330 -6.41 -9.90 -17.13
N PRO A 331 -7.01 -9.14 -16.19
CA PRO A 331 -8.20 -9.58 -15.46
C PRO A 331 -9.33 -8.51 -15.49
N ALA A 332 -10.57 -8.93 -15.20
CA ALA A 332 -11.84 -8.18 -15.25
C ALA A 332 -11.76 -6.83 -15.99
N LEU A 333 -12.03 -6.84 -17.30
CA LEU A 333 -11.98 -5.65 -18.17
C LEU A 333 -12.82 -4.47 -17.63
N THR A 334 -13.74 -4.74 -16.73
CA THR A 334 -14.67 -3.81 -16.09
C THR A 334 -14.76 -4.15 -14.61
N PRO A 335 -13.84 -3.70 -13.74
CA PRO A 335 -13.86 -4.09 -12.33
C PRO A 335 -15.03 -3.42 -11.58
N VAL A 336 -15.63 -2.38 -12.17
CA VAL A 336 -16.90 -1.78 -11.74
C VAL A 336 -17.88 -1.87 -12.92
N SER A 337 -19.16 -2.18 -12.66
CA SER A 337 -20.19 -2.20 -13.69
C SER A 337 -21.52 -1.62 -13.19
N ILE A 338 -22.35 -1.15 -14.12
CA ILE A 338 -23.70 -0.65 -13.85
C ILE A 338 -24.70 -1.30 -14.82
N GLY A 339 -25.73 -1.92 -14.24
CA GLY A 339 -26.89 -2.42 -14.95
C GLY A 339 -28.08 -1.49 -14.75
N TYR A 340 -28.68 -1.01 -15.84
CA TYR A 340 -29.87 -0.16 -15.79
C TYR A 340 -31.04 -0.84 -16.47
N ARG A 341 -32.15 -1.00 -15.75
CA ARG A 341 -33.37 -1.59 -16.30
C ARG A 341 -34.58 -0.73 -15.97
N ARG A 342 -35.48 -0.60 -16.94
CA ARG A 342 -36.81 -0.06 -16.69
C ARG A 342 -37.76 -1.19 -16.29
N ARG A 343 -38.49 -1.03 -15.18
CA ARG A 343 -39.56 -1.94 -14.76
C ARG A 343 -40.74 -1.77 -15.72
N ALA A 344 -41.10 -2.85 -16.42
CA ALA A 344 -42.36 -2.91 -17.16
C ALA A 344 -43.55 -2.98 -16.18
N ALA A 345 -44.75 -2.61 -16.65
CA ALA A 345 -45.98 -2.87 -15.90
C ALA A 345 -46.10 -4.38 -15.62
N GLU A 346 -46.48 -4.75 -14.40
CA GLU A 346 -46.60 -6.17 -14.02
C GLU A 346 -47.70 -6.85 -14.87
N PRO A 347 -47.39 -7.96 -15.55
CA PRO A 347 -48.42 -8.71 -16.27
C PRO A 347 -49.46 -9.25 -15.30
N VAL A 348 -50.74 -8.99 -15.59
CA VAL A 348 -51.85 -9.48 -14.78
C VAL A 348 -52.21 -10.90 -15.23
N PHE A 349 -52.17 -11.85 -14.30
CA PHE A 349 -52.75 -13.18 -14.53
C PHE A 349 -54.26 -13.10 -14.26
N ASP A 350 -55.07 -13.34 -15.30
CA ASP A 350 -56.53 -13.22 -15.20
C ASP A 350 -57.11 -14.03 -14.02
N ALA A 351 -57.89 -13.34 -13.18
CA ALA A 351 -58.69 -13.90 -12.08
C ALA A 351 -57.93 -14.67 -10.98
N VAL A 352 -56.61 -14.46 -10.83
CA VAL A 352 -55.84 -14.87 -9.64
C VAL A 352 -54.90 -13.73 -9.27
N PRO A 353 -54.96 -13.16 -8.06
CA PRO A 353 -53.96 -12.20 -7.61
C PRO A 353 -52.56 -12.82 -7.65
N THR A 354 -51.64 -12.14 -8.32
CA THR A 354 -50.24 -12.57 -8.44
C THR A 354 -49.30 -11.49 -7.97
N THR A 355 -48.22 -11.89 -7.30
CA THR A 355 -47.09 -11.02 -7.01
C THR A 355 -45.87 -11.60 -7.70
N VAL A 356 -45.25 -10.83 -8.58
CA VAL A 356 -44.00 -11.25 -9.22
C VAL A 356 -42.86 -10.86 -8.29
N ASP A 357 -42.33 -11.84 -7.57
CA ASP A 357 -41.14 -11.62 -6.75
C ASP A 357 -39.90 -11.87 -7.61
N TRP A 358 -39.19 -10.78 -7.87
CA TRP A 358 -37.96 -10.84 -8.60
C TRP A 358 -36.80 -10.93 -7.64
N ALA A 359 -36.28 -12.14 -7.51
CA ALA A 359 -34.93 -12.31 -7.04
C ALA A 359 -34.05 -12.62 -8.24
N MET A 360 -33.27 -11.63 -8.69
CA MET A 360 -32.08 -11.87 -9.49
C MET A 360 -31.08 -12.61 -8.59
N PHE A 361 -31.29 -13.90 -8.37
CA PHE A 361 -30.35 -14.75 -7.63
C PHE A 361 -29.15 -15.09 -8.52
N SER A 362 -28.48 -14.09 -9.09
CA SER A 362 -27.04 -14.24 -9.27
C SER A 362 -26.45 -14.03 -7.89
N GLY A 363 -26.49 -15.06 -7.04
CA GLY A 363 -25.77 -15.08 -5.77
C GLY A 363 -24.26 -15.05 -5.96
N ALA A 364 -23.77 -14.52 -7.09
CA ALA A 364 -22.39 -14.50 -7.50
C ALA A 364 -22.00 -13.09 -7.99
N ALA A 365 -21.04 -12.48 -7.31
CA ALA A 365 -20.36 -11.27 -7.75
C ALA A 365 -19.20 -11.64 -8.68
N ARG A 366 -19.00 -10.82 -9.73
CA ARG A 366 -17.91 -10.98 -10.73
C ARG A 366 -17.04 -9.75 -10.85
N ASN A 367 -17.60 -8.59 -10.52
CA ASN A 367 -16.93 -7.30 -10.46
C ASN A 367 -16.58 -7.02 -9.00
N ALA A 368 -15.63 -6.11 -8.77
CA ALA A 368 -15.41 -5.58 -7.42
C ALA A 368 -16.66 -4.85 -6.91
N LEU A 369 -17.39 -4.20 -7.82
CA LEU A 369 -18.67 -3.54 -7.54
C LEU A 369 -19.58 -3.59 -8.78
N HIS A 370 -20.79 -4.16 -8.63
CA HIS A 370 -21.86 -4.06 -9.61
C HIS A 370 -22.99 -3.20 -9.06
N ILE A 371 -23.44 -2.22 -9.82
CA ILE A 371 -24.51 -1.29 -9.45
C ILE A 371 -25.75 -1.64 -10.25
N GLN A 372 -26.77 -2.17 -9.59
CA GLN A 372 -28.03 -2.52 -10.22
C GLN A 372 -29.06 -1.41 -9.98
N VAL A 373 -29.60 -0.85 -11.06
CA VAL A 373 -30.61 0.20 -11.04
C VAL A 373 -31.92 -0.32 -11.64
N VAL A 374 -33.01 -0.22 -10.88
CA VAL A 374 -34.37 -0.51 -11.33
C VAL A 374 -35.18 0.79 -11.35
N ASP A 375 -35.53 1.22 -12.55
CA ASP A 375 -36.27 2.45 -12.83
C ASP A 375 -37.74 2.12 -13.15
N GLY A 376 -38.69 2.55 -12.32
CA GLY A 376 -40.10 2.21 -12.48
C GLY A 376 -40.99 3.40 -12.79
N PRO A 377 -42.23 3.14 -13.28
CA PRO A 377 -43.21 4.19 -13.40
C PRO A 377 -43.50 4.80 -12.03
N ALA A 378 -43.96 6.06 -12.02
CA ALA A 378 -44.47 6.66 -10.80
C ALA A 378 -45.63 5.81 -10.27
N THR A 379 -45.67 5.64 -8.95
CA THR A 379 -46.79 5.02 -8.25
C THR A 379 -48.07 5.84 -8.44
N ASP A 380 -49.23 5.28 -8.10
CA ASP A 380 -50.53 5.99 -8.17
C ASP A 380 -50.56 7.27 -7.31
N SER A 381 -49.68 7.39 -6.32
CA SER A 381 -49.47 8.60 -5.51
C SER A 381 -48.56 9.65 -6.17
N GLY A 382 -48.12 9.40 -7.40
CA GLY A 382 -47.25 10.28 -8.19
C GLY A 382 -45.76 10.19 -7.83
N GLN A 383 -45.35 9.26 -6.95
CA GLN A 383 -43.94 9.11 -6.57
C GLN A 383 -43.18 8.29 -7.60
N GLU A 384 -42.15 8.89 -8.22
CA GLU A 384 -41.24 8.19 -9.13
C GLU A 384 -40.48 7.07 -8.41
N HIS A 385 -40.28 5.94 -9.09
CA HIS A 385 -39.62 4.77 -8.54
C HIS A 385 -38.20 4.63 -9.08
N LEU A 386 -37.20 4.65 -8.18
CA LEU A 386 -35.81 4.40 -8.52
C LEU A 386 -35.17 3.59 -7.38
N GLU A 387 -34.85 2.34 -7.65
CA GLU A 387 -34.13 1.46 -6.73
C GLU A 387 -32.68 1.30 -7.20
N ILE A 388 -31.73 1.40 -6.28
CA ILE A 388 -30.31 1.16 -6.53
C ILE A 388 -29.81 0.13 -5.53
N ASN A 389 -29.15 -0.92 -6.01
CA ASN A 389 -28.52 -1.94 -5.18
C ASN A 389 -27.05 -2.11 -5.57
N LEU A 390 -26.17 -2.13 -4.58
CA LEU A 390 -24.76 -2.41 -4.75
C LEU A 390 -24.51 -3.90 -4.52
N GLN A 391 -23.96 -4.60 -5.49
CA GLN A 391 -23.65 -6.03 -5.44
C GLN A 391 -22.14 -6.24 -5.50
N PHE A 392 -21.61 -7.06 -4.59
CA PHE A 392 -20.18 -7.34 -4.47
C PHE A 392 -19.95 -8.64 -3.71
N SER A 393 -18.73 -9.19 -3.79
CA SER A 393 -18.32 -10.34 -2.98
C SER A 393 -17.89 -9.85 -1.60
N PRO A 394 -18.39 -10.42 -0.48
CA PRO A 394 -17.96 -10.02 0.86
C PRO A 394 -16.48 -10.34 1.14
N THR A 395 -15.85 -11.23 0.35
CA THR A 395 -14.40 -11.48 0.42
C THR A 395 -13.58 -10.45 -0.36
N ALA A 396 -14.21 -9.70 -1.26
CA ALA A 396 -13.57 -8.62 -2.00
C ALA A 396 -13.81 -7.25 -1.33
N VAL A 397 -15.04 -6.99 -0.91
CA VAL A 397 -15.49 -5.76 -0.23
C VAL A 397 -16.36 -6.16 0.97
N PRO A 398 -15.96 -5.88 2.22
CA PRO A 398 -16.79 -6.16 3.38
C PRO A 398 -18.15 -5.46 3.32
N ALA A 399 -19.21 -6.08 3.84
CA ALA A 399 -20.57 -5.54 3.74
C ALA A 399 -20.70 -4.10 4.29
N ALA A 400 -20.04 -3.79 5.40
CA ALA A 400 -20.01 -2.44 5.97
C ALA A 400 -19.35 -1.41 5.04
N ALA A 401 -18.32 -1.81 4.28
CA ALA A 401 -17.69 -0.97 3.27
C ALA A 401 -18.61 -0.77 2.07
N GLY A 402 -19.37 -1.80 1.67
CA GLY A 402 -20.43 -1.66 0.67
C GLY A 402 -21.53 -0.68 1.06
N THR A 403 -22.01 -0.72 2.30
CA THR A 403 -22.95 0.28 2.84
C THR A 403 -22.36 1.68 2.77
N ARG A 404 -21.09 1.86 3.16
CA ARG A 404 -20.39 3.13 3.07
C ARG A 404 -20.33 3.67 1.63
N ILE A 405 -20.02 2.81 0.64
CA ILE A 405 -20.05 3.19 -0.78
C ILE A 405 -21.46 3.66 -1.19
N GLY A 406 -22.52 3.00 -0.70
CA GLY A 406 -23.91 3.40 -0.92
C GLY A 406 -24.23 4.77 -0.34
N ASP A 407 -23.80 5.04 0.88
CA ASP A 407 -23.97 6.34 1.54
C ASP A 407 -23.20 7.46 0.83
N HIS A 408 -22.01 7.16 0.30
CA HIS A 408 -21.23 8.08 -0.51
C HIS A 408 -21.95 8.42 -1.83
N LEU A 409 -22.46 7.40 -2.53
CA LEU A 409 -23.23 7.60 -3.75
C LEU A 409 -24.49 8.44 -3.49
N ARG A 410 -25.22 8.15 -2.40
CA ARG A 410 -26.41 8.92 -2.01
C ARG A 410 -26.08 10.39 -1.72
N THR A 411 -24.99 10.65 -0.99
CA THR A 411 -24.53 12.01 -0.66
C THR A 411 -24.18 12.79 -1.93
N LEU A 412 -23.45 12.16 -2.84
CA LEU A 412 -23.09 12.74 -4.13
C LEU A 412 -24.33 13.04 -4.99
N LEU A 413 -25.27 12.09 -5.08
CA LEU A 413 -26.52 12.28 -5.82
C LEU A 413 -27.36 13.44 -5.25
N ALA A 414 -27.40 13.60 -3.92
CA ALA A 414 -28.09 14.72 -3.28
C ALA A 414 -27.47 16.07 -3.66
N ALA A 415 -26.14 16.16 -3.73
CA ALA A 415 -25.47 17.37 -4.18
C ALA A 415 -25.71 17.69 -5.66
N VAL A 416 -25.65 16.67 -6.52
CA VAL A 416 -25.98 16.81 -7.96
C VAL A 416 -27.42 17.26 -8.17
N ALA A 417 -28.36 16.74 -7.38
CA ALA A 417 -29.76 17.15 -7.43
C ALA A 417 -29.95 18.62 -7.01
N ALA A 418 -29.16 19.10 -6.05
CA ALA A 418 -29.21 20.48 -5.59
C ALA A 418 -28.60 21.46 -6.60
N ASP A 419 -27.42 21.15 -7.13
CA ASP A 419 -26.75 21.97 -8.14
C ASP A 419 -25.81 21.17 -9.06
N PRO A 420 -26.27 20.79 -10.27
CA PRO A 420 -25.47 20.01 -11.20
C PRO A 420 -24.40 20.82 -11.95
N GLU A 421 -24.24 22.12 -11.68
CA GLU A 421 -23.17 22.94 -12.26
C GLU A 421 -21.88 22.92 -11.43
N GLN A 422 -21.91 22.38 -10.20
CA GLN A 422 -20.74 22.37 -9.33
C GLN A 422 -19.59 21.54 -9.94
N PRO A 423 -18.33 21.96 -9.73
CA PRO A 423 -17.18 21.14 -10.04
C PRO A 423 -17.26 19.77 -9.36
N VAL A 424 -16.92 18.70 -10.08
CA VAL A 424 -16.92 17.33 -9.53
C VAL A 424 -16.04 17.22 -8.30
N ALA A 425 -14.92 17.94 -8.32
CA ALA A 425 -14.04 18.05 -7.18
C ALA A 425 -14.79 18.59 -5.96
N ASP A 426 -15.68 19.57 -6.07
CA ASP A 426 -16.27 20.28 -4.92
C ASP A 426 -17.56 19.66 -4.38
N LEU A 427 -18.16 18.71 -5.11
CA LEU A 427 -19.35 17.97 -4.64
C LEU A 427 -19.05 17.20 -3.33
N PRO A 428 -19.91 17.23 -2.30
CA PRO A 428 -19.70 16.40 -1.12
C PRO A 428 -19.87 14.91 -1.47
N VAL A 429 -18.99 14.09 -0.89
CA VAL A 429 -19.03 12.61 -0.99
C VAL A 429 -19.21 11.99 0.38
N LEU A 430 -18.55 12.55 1.42
CA LEU A 430 -18.68 12.05 2.78
C LEU A 430 -20.03 12.47 3.38
N PRO A 431 -20.81 11.52 3.94
CA PRO A 431 -21.93 11.85 4.81
C PRO A 431 -21.46 12.71 5.99
N THR A 432 -22.35 13.57 6.52
CA THR A 432 -22.01 14.48 7.63
C THR A 432 -21.40 13.75 8.83
N ALA A 433 -21.93 12.58 9.19
CA ALA A 433 -21.41 11.78 10.30
C ALA A 433 -19.98 11.27 10.06
N GLU A 434 -19.66 10.84 8.84
CA GLU A 434 -18.30 10.41 8.47
C GLU A 434 -17.34 11.59 8.41
N SER A 435 -17.77 12.72 7.84
CA SER A 435 -16.99 13.96 7.82
C SER A 435 -16.62 14.45 9.22
N GLU A 436 -17.58 14.45 10.16
CA GLU A 436 -17.30 14.82 11.56
C GLU A 436 -16.45 13.78 12.28
N LEU A 437 -16.61 12.47 11.97
CA LEU A 437 -15.78 11.41 12.52
C LEU A 437 -14.29 11.59 12.16
N VAL A 438 -13.98 11.79 10.87
CA VAL A 438 -12.59 11.92 10.40
C VAL A 438 -11.98 13.28 10.72
N ARG A 439 -12.79 14.34 10.90
CA ARG A 439 -12.29 15.67 11.25
C ARG A 439 -12.13 15.87 12.74
N ARG A 440 -13.10 15.41 13.54
CA ARG A 440 -13.16 15.67 14.99
C ARG A 440 -13.16 14.40 15.82
N GLY A 441 -13.90 13.37 15.42
CA GLY A 441 -14.09 12.15 16.23
C GLY A 441 -12.78 11.44 16.54
N TRP A 442 -12.04 10.99 15.52
CA TRP A 442 -10.74 10.33 15.71
C TRP A 442 -9.60 11.29 16.05
N ASN A 443 -9.86 12.60 15.96
CA ASN A 443 -8.95 13.67 16.37
C ASN A 443 -9.28 14.24 17.76
N ALA A 444 -10.18 13.61 18.51
CA ALA A 444 -10.51 13.99 19.89
C ALA A 444 -9.44 13.49 20.87
N THR A 445 -8.19 13.89 20.65
CA THR A 445 -7.00 13.48 21.42
C THR A 445 -6.63 14.45 22.54
N GLY A 446 -7.48 15.46 22.80
CA GLY A 446 -7.25 16.49 23.80
C GLY A 446 -7.02 15.89 25.18
N ARG A 447 -5.89 16.24 25.80
CA ARG A 447 -5.44 15.73 27.10
C ARG A 447 -4.84 16.88 27.89
N ASP A 448 -5.33 17.05 29.12
CA ASP A 448 -4.84 18.10 30.00
C ASP A 448 -3.45 17.75 30.53
N TYR A 449 -2.47 18.48 30.05
CA TYR A 449 -1.09 18.46 30.53
C TYR A 449 -0.71 19.87 31.02
N PRO A 450 0.26 20.00 31.94
CA PRO A 450 0.71 21.31 32.41
C PRO A 450 1.17 22.17 31.22
N ALA A 451 0.63 23.39 31.12
CA ALA A 451 0.87 24.26 29.96
C ALA A 451 2.31 24.74 29.87
N ASP A 452 3.00 24.81 31.02
CA ASP A 452 4.40 25.20 31.21
C ASP A 452 5.36 24.00 31.19
N ALA A 453 4.89 22.79 30.85
CA ALA A 453 5.73 21.60 30.87
C ALA A 453 6.92 21.72 29.91
N THR A 454 8.12 21.59 30.46
CA THR A 454 9.38 21.46 29.73
C THR A 454 10.21 20.31 30.31
N VAL A 455 11.15 19.78 29.53
CA VAL A 455 12.04 18.71 30.01
C VAL A 455 12.80 19.10 31.29
N PRO A 456 13.42 20.30 31.41
CA PRO A 456 14.06 20.72 32.65
C PRO A 456 13.11 20.77 33.85
N LEU A 457 11.87 21.26 33.66
CA LEU A 457 10.88 21.35 34.73
C LEU A 457 10.44 19.95 35.21
N LEU A 458 10.16 19.05 34.27
CA LEU A 458 9.75 17.67 34.56
C LEU A 458 10.90 16.88 35.22
N PHE A 459 12.12 17.06 34.75
CA PHE A 459 13.31 16.45 35.35
C PHE A 459 13.54 16.94 36.79
N ALA A 460 13.46 18.26 37.03
CA ALA A 460 13.60 18.82 38.38
C ALA A 460 12.53 18.28 39.36
N ALA A 461 11.31 18.03 38.86
CA ALA A 461 10.26 17.38 39.65
C ALA A 461 10.61 15.92 39.99
N ALA A 462 11.21 15.17 39.06
CA ALA A 462 11.69 13.82 39.32
C ALA A 462 12.83 13.80 40.36
N VAL A 463 13.80 14.73 40.26
CA VAL A 463 14.90 14.88 41.23
C VAL A 463 14.37 15.13 42.64
N ARG A 464 13.41 16.05 42.82
CA ARG A 464 12.81 16.32 44.14
C ARG A 464 12.09 15.12 44.74
N ARG A 465 11.54 14.24 43.91
CA ARG A 465 10.78 13.07 44.37
C ARG A 465 11.69 11.93 44.83
N ALA A 466 12.83 11.71 44.16
CA ALA A 466 13.72 10.59 44.42
C ALA A 466 15.19 10.94 44.16
N PRO A 467 15.82 11.83 44.96
CA PRO A 467 17.16 12.35 44.70
C PRO A 467 18.25 11.27 44.70
N ASP A 468 18.13 10.28 45.58
CA ASP A 468 19.12 9.20 45.73
C ASP A 468 18.89 8.01 44.78
N ALA A 469 17.80 8.02 44.00
CA ALA A 469 17.55 6.97 43.03
C ALA A 469 18.54 7.07 41.86
N VAL A 470 18.94 5.91 41.31
CA VAL A 470 19.83 5.84 40.15
C VAL A 470 19.10 6.40 38.92
N ALA A 471 19.69 7.39 38.26
CA ALA A 471 19.17 8.01 37.04
C ALA A 471 19.89 7.50 35.78
N VAL A 472 21.20 7.30 35.86
CA VAL A 472 22.03 6.87 34.71
C VAL A 472 22.95 5.73 35.12
N VAL A 473 23.05 4.73 34.24
CA VAL A 473 24.00 3.62 34.33
C VAL A 473 24.84 3.60 33.05
N ASP A 474 26.15 3.66 33.18
CA ASP A 474 27.11 3.65 32.07
C ASP A 474 28.33 2.79 32.45
N GLY A 475 28.34 1.53 31.98
CA GLY A 475 29.31 0.52 32.40
C GLY A 475 29.31 0.33 33.93
N GLY A 476 30.48 0.48 34.55
CA GLY A 476 30.62 0.42 36.01
C GLY A 476 30.23 1.71 36.75
N ARG A 477 29.82 2.76 36.05
CA ARG A 477 29.46 4.05 36.65
C ARG A 477 27.96 4.20 36.78
N THR A 478 27.52 4.71 37.93
CA THR A 478 26.14 5.09 38.19
C THR A 478 26.07 6.53 38.67
N LEU A 479 25.04 7.27 38.26
CA LEU A 479 24.72 8.58 38.81
C LEU A 479 23.31 8.55 39.39
N SER A 480 23.15 9.09 40.60
CA SER A 480 21.84 9.38 41.17
C SER A 480 21.18 10.57 40.47
N TYR A 481 19.88 10.76 40.69
CA TYR A 481 19.17 11.94 40.22
C TYR A 481 19.79 13.25 40.75
N ALA A 482 20.19 13.28 42.03
CA ALA A 482 20.84 14.45 42.63
C ALA A 482 22.23 14.71 42.04
N GLU A 483 23.02 13.66 41.78
CA GLU A 483 24.34 13.79 41.15
C GLU A 483 24.23 14.27 39.70
N LEU A 484 23.29 13.72 38.94
CA LEU A 484 23.00 14.15 37.57
C LEU A 484 22.51 15.61 37.52
N ASP A 485 21.65 15.99 38.46
CA ASP A 485 21.16 17.35 38.61
C ASP A 485 22.28 18.35 38.91
N ALA A 486 23.16 18.02 39.85
CA ALA A 486 24.31 18.85 40.20
C ALA A 486 25.30 18.97 39.03
N ALA A 487 25.62 17.86 38.35
CA ALA A 487 26.52 17.86 37.20
C ALA A 487 25.98 18.71 36.04
N SER A 488 24.68 18.58 35.72
CA SER A 488 24.05 19.37 34.67
C SER A 488 23.89 20.85 35.07
N ALA A 489 23.64 21.17 36.35
CA ALA A 489 23.61 22.54 36.86
C ALA A 489 24.97 23.24 36.72
N ARG A 490 26.04 22.53 37.09
CA ARG A 490 27.42 23.01 36.96
C ARG A 490 27.77 23.31 35.52
N LEU A 491 27.52 22.36 34.62
CA LEU A 491 27.80 22.56 33.20
C LEU A 491 26.95 23.70 32.65
N ALA A 492 25.65 23.80 32.97
CA ALA A 492 24.80 24.91 32.55
C ALA A 492 25.33 26.27 33.04
N GLY A 493 25.86 26.35 34.27
CA GLY A 493 26.54 27.54 34.77
C GLY A 493 27.74 27.93 33.93
N LEU A 494 28.60 26.96 33.59
CA LEU A 494 29.74 27.17 32.70
C LEU A 494 29.30 27.64 31.31
N LEU A 495 28.28 27.00 30.71
CA LEU A 495 27.72 27.42 29.42
C LEU A 495 27.29 28.89 29.44
N ARG A 496 26.59 29.33 30.50
CA ARG A 496 26.19 30.74 30.66
C ARG A 496 27.38 31.68 30.71
N THR A 497 28.46 31.33 31.41
CA THR A 497 29.70 32.15 31.41
C THR A 497 30.39 32.22 30.05
N ARG A 498 30.08 31.29 29.14
CA ARG A 498 30.56 31.26 27.75
C ARG A 498 29.58 31.90 26.75
N GLY A 499 28.56 32.60 27.25
CA GLY A 499 27.60 33.35 26.42
C GLY A 499 26.43 32.53 25.89
N VAL A 500 26.22 31.29 26.38
CA VAL A 500 25.04 30.49 26.05
C VAL A 500 23.84 30.98 26.87
N GLY A 501 22.69 31.18 26.22
CA GLY A 501 21.43 31.55 26.86
C GLY A 501 20.23 31.24 25.95
N ALA A 502 19.12 31.95 26.16
CA ALA A 502 17.94 31.87 25.28
C ALA A 502 18.33 32.12 23.80
N GLU A 503 17.68 31.40 22.89
CA GLU A 503 17.94 31.42 21.43
C GLU A 503 19.33 30.92 21.00
N SER A 504 20.21 30.53 21.92
CA SER A 504 21.52 29.96 21.56
C SER A 504 21.37 28.53 21.07
N LEU A 505 22.18 28.16 20.07
CA LEU A 505 22.34 26.78 19.63
C LEU A 505 23.67 26.23 20.15
N VAL A 506 23.64 25.08 20.81
CA VAL A 506 24.85 24.39 21.29
C VAL A 506 24.97 23.05 20.56
N ALA A 507 26.02 22.87 19.77
CA ALA A 507 26.27 21.60 19.12
C ALA A 507 26.78 20.57 20.14
N VAL A 508 26.20 19.38 20.13
CA VAL A 508 26.61 18.26 20.99
C VAL A 508 27.18 17.18 20.07
N LEU A 509 28.51 17.17 19.95
CA LEU A 509 29.31 16.25 19.15
C LEU A 509 29.95 15.22 20.08
N LEU A 510 29.12 14.33 20.61
CA LEU A 510 29.48 13.31 21.59
C LEU A 510 28.82 11.98 21.22
N ASP A 511 29.51 10.87 21.46
CA ASP A 511 28.88 9.55 21.44
C ASP A 511 28.10 9.31 22.75
N ARG A 512 27.26 8.27 22.77
CA ARG A 512 26.48 7.83 23.93
C ARG A 512 27.43 7.63 25.13
N SER A 513 27.16 8.37 26.20
CA SER A 513 27.90 8.35 27.45
C SER A 513 27.10 9.07 28.55
N TRP A 514 27.44 8.85 29.82
CA TRP A 514 26.85 9.64 30.90
C TRP A 514 27.15 11.15 30.75
N GLN A 515 28.31 11.54 30.18
CA GLN A 515 28.63 12.95 29.88
C GLN A 515 27.70 13.54 28.83
N ALA A 516 27.31 12.77 27.81
CA ALA A 516 26.36 13.22 26.80
C ALA A 516 24.98 13.50 27.43
N VAL A 517 24.51 12.65 28.35
CA VAL A 517 23.27 12.89 29.10
C VAL A 517 23.36 14.18 29.93
N VAL A 518 24.48 14.40 30.64
CA VAL A 518 24.74 15.65 31.38
C VAL A 518 24.73 16.87 30.45
N ALA A 519 25.39 16.77 29.29
CA ALA A 519 25.47 17.84 28.29
C ALA A 519 24.09 18.24 27.76
N LEU A 520 23.27 17.25 27.38
CA LEU A 520 21.91 17.49 26.90
C LEU A 520 21.07 18.24 27.95
N LEU A 521 21.05 17.77 29.20
CA LEU A 521 20.31 18.44 30.27
C LEU A 521 20.85 19.85 30.58
N ALA A 522 22.17 20.03 30.56
CA ALA A 522 22.82 21.31 30.82
C ALA A 522 22.47 22.36 29.76
N VAL A 523 22.44 21.98 28.48
CA VAL A 523 22.04 22.86 27.38
C VAL A 523 20.60 23.30 27.56
N LEU A 524 19.67 22.36 27.77
CA LEU A 524 18.26 22.69 27.99
C LEU A 524 18.04 23.59 29.21
N ARG A 525 18.75 23.31 30.32
CA ARG A 525 18.73 24.14 31.54
C ARG A 525 19.32 25.54 31.32
N SER A 526 20.21 25.71 30.34
CA SER A 526 20.75 27.02 29.97
C SER A 526 19.83 27.83 29.05
N ARG A 527 18.62 27.33 28.77
CA ARG A 527 17.63 27.90 27.83
C ARG A 527 18.08 27.89 26.37
N ALA A 528 19.13 27.16 26.07
CA ALA A 528 19.63 26.94 24.73
C ALA A 528 19.05 25.64 24.15
N ALA A 529 19.01 25.55 22.84
CA ALA A 529 18.65 24.32 22.14
C ALA A 529 19.92 23.56 21.73
N TYR A 530 19.90 22.24 21.88
CA TYR A 530 21.03 21.43 21.42
C TYR A 530 20.90 21.06 19.93
N VAL A 531 22.04 20.92 19.26
CA VAL A 531 22.15 20.40 17.88
C VAL A 531 22.98 19.12 17.95
N PRO A 532 22.36 17.92 17.93
CA PRO A 532 23.10 16.69 18.07
C PRO A 532 23.82 16.34 16.76
N VAL A 533 25.13 16.12 16.84
CA VAL A 533 25.96 15.73 15.70
C VAL A 533 26.61 14.39 16.02
N ASP A 534 26.33 13.37 15.21
CA ASP A 534 26.92 12.05 15.39
C ASP A 534 28.43 12.11 15.07
N PRO A 535 29.33 11.75 16.02
CA PRO A 535 30.76 11.74 15.79
C PRO A 535 31.18 10.73 14.70
N ASN A 536 30.33 9.75 14.37
CA ASN A 536 30.57 8.76 13.31
C ASN A 536 30.17 9.27 11.91
N TYR A 537 29.56 10.45 11.80
CA TYR A 537 29.32 11.04 10.48
C TYR A 537 30.64 11.46 9.80
N PRO A 538 30.72 11.44 8.45
CA PRO A 538 31.87 11.99 7.75
C PRO A 538 32.14 13.45 8.16
N PRO A 539 33.41 13.89 8.29
CA PRO A 539 33.74 15.26 8.69
C PRO A 539 33.07 16.35 7.85
N ALA A 540 32.90 16.13 6.54
CA ALA A 540 32.19 17.06 5.66
C ALA A 540 30.71 17.23 6.05
N ARG A 541 30.04 16.13 6.44
CA ARG A 541 28.65 16.16 6.92
C ARG A 541 28.55 16.91 8.25
N GLN A 542 29.49 16.66 9.16
CA GLN A 542 29.58 17.38 10.44
C GLN A 542 29.74 18.88 10.19
N ALA A 543 30.67 19.28 9.32
CA ALA A 543 30.90 20.67 8.94
C ALA A 543 29.64 21.31 8.33
N MET A 544 28.93 20.64 7.41
CA MET A 544 27.68 21.16 6.85
C MET A 544 26.61 21.46 7.90
N ILE A 545 26.48 20.60 8.93
CA ILE A 545 25.55 20.78 10.04
C ILE A 545 25.99 21.96 10.91
N LEU A 546 27.26 22.02 11.27
CA LEU A 546 27.82 23.09 12.11
C LEU A 546 27.76 24.45 11.41
N ASP A 547 28.00 24.51 10.09
CA ASP A 547 27.94 25.73 9.29
C ASP A 547 26.51 26.27 9.18
N ASP A 548 25.50 25.41 8.93
CA ASP A 548 24.11 25.84 8.83
C ASP A 548 23.51 26.18 10.21
N ALA A 549 23.96 25.50 11.28
CA ALA A 549 23.53 25.75 12.65
C ALA A 549 24.18 26.97 13.29
N ALA A 550 25.44 27.28 12.93
CA ALA A 550 26.25 28.32 13.53
C ALA A 550 26.20 28.33 15.07
N PRO A 551 26.55 27.21 15.75
CA PRO A 551 26.37 27.07 17.18
C PRO A 551 27.27 28.03 17.97
N THR A 552 26.76 28.55 19.09
CA THR A 552 27.50 29.37 20.05
C THR A 552 28.68 28.62 20.66
N LEU A 553 28.52 27.31 20.86
CA LEU A 553 29.53 26.43 21.44
C LEU A 553 29.37 25.00 20.91
N VAL A 554 30.48 24.26 20.79
CA VAL A 554 30.51 22.83 20.46
C VAL A 554 31.00 22.04 21.67
N LEU A 555 30.13 21.21 22.23
CA LEU A 555 30.46 20.27 23.31
C LEU A 555 30.97 18.97 22.70
N THR A 556 32.19 18.56 23.06
CA THR A 556 32.83 17.38 22.48
C THR A 556 33.89 16.78 23.41
N THR A 557 34.73 15.87 22.91
CA THR A 557 35.91 15.34 23.63
C THR A 557 37.21 15.90 23.05
N THR A 558 38.32 15.83 23.80
CA THR A 558 39.64 16.27 23.29
C THR A 558 40.04 15.59 21.98
N GLY A 559 39.78 14.30 21.84
CA GLY A 559 40.09 13.53 20.64
C GLY A 559 39.29 14.01 19.42
N THR A 560 37.97 14.20 19.59
CA THR A 560 37.10 14.66 18.51
C THR A 560 37.32 16.14 18.17
N ALA A 561 37.65 16.98 19.16
CA ALA A 561 37.96 18.40 18.97
C ALA A 561 39.12 18.63 17.99
N ALA A 562 40.10 17.72 17.93
CA ALA A 562 41.26 17.84 17.06
C ALA A 562 40.93 17.79 15.55
N ALA A 563 39.77 17.24 15.19
CA ALA A 563 39.30 17.18 13.80
C ALA A 563 38.47 18.41 13.38
N LEU A 564 38.14 19.29 14.32
CA LEU A 564 37.41 20.53 14.05
C LEU A 564 38.37 21.68 13.68
N PRO A 565 37.90 22.70 12.94
CA PRO A 565 38.68 23.91 12.69
C PRO A 565 39.19 24.54 13.99
N ALA A 566 40.43 25.04 13.99
CA ALA A 566 41.09 25.58 15.19
C ALA A 566 40.34 26.77 15.85
N GLU A 567 39.51 27.48 15.09
CA GLU A 567 38.72 28.62 15.57
C GLU A 567 37.32 28.22 16.09
N SER A 568 36.96 26.94 16.05
CA SER A 568 35.66 26.48 16.56
C SER A 568 35.55 26.72 18.08
N PRO A 569 34.43 27.27 18.58
CA PRO A 569 34.23 27.52 20.01
C PRO A 569 33.96 26.19 20.73
N VAL A 570 35.01 25.45 21.06
CA VAL A 570 34.91 24.10 21.62
C VAL A 570 35.01 24.10 23.15
N LEU A 571 34.23 23.22 23.79
CA LEU A 571 34.39 22.82 25.18
C LEU A 571 34.52 21.29 25.27
N ALA A 572 35.71 20.81 25.61
CA ALA A 572 36.01 19.39 25.77
C ALA A 572 35.57 18.89 27.15
N LEU A 573 34.56 18.00 27.20
CA LEU A 573 33.94 17.56 28.46
C LEU A 573 34.78 16.55 29.24
N ASP A 574 35.65 15.81 28.56
CA ASP A 574 36.61 14.86 29.16
C ASP A 574 37.74 15.55 29.94
N GLN A 575 37.88 16.88 29.82
CA GLN A 575 38.78 17.69 30.63
C GLN A 575 38.12 18.30 31.88
N LEU A 576 36.81 18.14 32.03
CA LEU A 576 36.05 18.70 33.15
C LEU A 576 35.75 17.62 34.17
N ASP A 577 36.01 17.88 35.45
CA ASP A 577 35.43 17.08 36.52
C ASP A 577 34.01 17.56 36.81
N LEU A 578 33.05 16.92 36.16
CA LEU A 578 31.62 17.23 36.34
C LEU A 578 31.05 16.64 37.65
N THR A 579 31.83 15.82 38.37
CA THR A 579 31.37 15.06 39.54
C THR A 579 32.02 15.45 40.86
N ALA A 580 33.15 16.16 40.85
CA ALA A 580 33.69 16.73 42.08
C ALA A 580 32.75 17.82 42.64
N PRO A 581 32.53 17.86 43.96
CA PRO A 581 31.94 19.03 44.61
C PRO A 581 32.85 20.24 44.36
N ASP A 582 32.25 21.40 44.08
CA ASP A 582 33.01 22.60 43.75
C ASP A 582 33.72 23.13 45.01
N PRO A 583 35.05 23.22 45.07
CA PRO A 583 35.70 23.91 46.18
C PRO A 583 35.54 25.44 46.12
N THR A 584 35.01 25.98 45.02
CA THR A 584 34.83 27.42 44.77
C THR A 584 33.37 27.88 44.65
N ALA A 585 32.40 26.96 44.72
CA ALA A 585 31.01 27.36 44.89
C ALA A 585 30.89 28.02 46.28
N PRO A 586 30.40 29.27 46.37
CA PRO A 586 30.19 29.90 47.66
C PRO A 586 29.25 29.01 48.48
N ASP A 587 29.61 28.76 49.73
CA ASP A 587 28.67 28.22 50.71
C ASP A 587 27.59 29.29 50.94
N LEU A 588 26.53 29.22 50.15
CA LEU A 588 25.43 30.19 50.17
C LEU A 588 24.70 30.18 51.52
N ALA A 589 24.81 29.09 52.29
CA ALA A 589 24.29 29.02 53.66
C ALA A 589 25.16 29.80 54.65
N ALA A 590 26.49 29.86 54.43
CA ALA A 590 27.41 30.68 55.24
C ALA A 590 27.33 32.18 54.92
N ALA A 591 26.81 32.58 53.75
CA ALA A 591 26.73 33.97 53.30
C ALA A 591 25.44 34.73 53.69
N GLY A 592 24.46 34.07 54.31
CA GLY A 592 23.21 34.72 54.78
C GLY A 592 22.33 35.30 53.67
N LEU A 593 22.55 34.94 52.41
CA LEU A 593 21.69 35.26 51.28
C LEU A 593 20.64 34.15 51.17
N GLU A 594 19.36 34.52 51.17
CA GLU A 594 18.30 33.58 50.78
C GLU A 594 18.65 33.03 49.40
N THR A 595 18.89 31.73 49.32
CA THR A 595 19.04 31.03 48.05
C THR A 595 17.68 31.14 47.36
N PRO A 596 17.56 31.81 46.19
CA PRO A 596 16.35 31.64 45.40
C PRO A 596 16.20 30.14 45.15
N ASP A 597 14.99 29.60 45.32
CA ASP A 597 14.71 28.18 45.17
C ASP A 597 15.39 27.67 43.88
N PRO A 598 16.41 26.79 43.98
CA PRO A 598 17.15 26.30 42.81
C PRO A 598 16.26 25.56 41.80
N GLY A 599 14.98 25.32 42.14
CA GLY A 599 14.03 24.56 41.34
C GLY A 599 13.27 25.30 40.23
N THR A 600 13.25 26.64 40.12
CA THR A 600 12.36 27.31 39.13
C THR A 600 12.80 28.67 38.55
N ALA A 601 13.77 29.38 39.11
CA ALA A 601 14.17 30.68 38.56
C ALA A 601 15.07 30.50 37.32
N ASP A 602 14.58 30.94 36.15
CA ASP A 602 15.27 30.96 34.84
C ASP A 602 15.34 29.62 34.06
N LEU A 603 14.30 28.78 34.13
CA LEU A 603 14.10 27.64 33.22
C LEU A 603 13.42 28.06 31.90
N PRO A 604 13.59 27.30 30.79
CA PRO A 604 12.95 27.63 29.52
C PRO A 604 11.42 27.48 29.60
N GLY A 605 10.72 28.32 28.85
CA GLY A 605 9.29 28.17 28.59
C GLY A 605 8.97 27.11 27.52
N PRO A 606 7.69 26.72 27.37
CA PRO A 606 7.26 25.68 26.44
C PRO A 606 7.49 26.05 24.96
N ASP A 607 7.49 27.33 24.62
CA ASP A 607 7.68 27.80 23.24
C ASP A 607 9.17 27.98 22.88
N GLU A 608 10.09 27.88 23.85
CA GLU A 608 11.53 27.90 23.58
C GLU A 608 11.98 26.57 22.96
N LEU A 609 13.00 26.63 22.09
CA LEU A 609 13.52 25.45 21.40
C LEU A 609 14.21 24.49 22.38
N ALA A 610 13.87 23.21 22.28
CA ALA A 610 14.60 22.14 22.96
C ALA A 610 15.78 21.67 22.10
N TYR A 611 15.56 21.46 20.81
CA TYR A 611 16.60 21.00 19.90
C TYR A 611 16.38 21.39 18.45
N VAL A 612 17.48 21.37 17.68
CA VAL A 612 17.45 21.40 16.22
C VAL A 612 18.09 20.13 15.68
N LEU A 613 17.30 19.27 15.02
CA LEU A 613 17.79 17.99 14.51
C LEU A 613 17.82 17.98 12.98
N TYR A 614 18.95 17.59 12.40
CA TYR A 614 19.16 17.62 10.96
C TYR A 614 18.69 16.33 10.28
N THR A 615 17.96 16.49 9.18
CA THR A 615 17.47 15.40 8.31
C THR A 615 17.94 15.60 6.87
N SER A 616 17.87 14.56 6.03
CA SER A 616 18.16 14.66 4.58
C SER A 616 17.24 15.67 3.89
N GLY A 617 17.77 16.44 2.93
CA GLY A 617 17.00 17.43 2.19
C GLY A 617 16.92 17.11 0.70
N SER A 618 15.78 17.40 0.07
CA SER A 618 15.54 17.14 -1.36
C SER A 618 16.48 17.90 -2.31
N THR A 619 17.10 18.99 -1.83
CA THR A 619 18.08 19.80 -2.55
C THR A 619 19.53 19.33 -2.36
N GLY A 620 19.74 18.20 -1.67
CA GLY A 620 21.07 17.64 -1.39
C GLY A 620 21.80 18.25 -0.19
N ARG A 621 21.19 19.19 0.54
CA ARG A 621 21.72 19.74 1.80
C ARG A 621 20.84 19.33 2.99
N PRO A 622 21.43 18.97 4.15
CA PRO A 622 20.68 18.72 5.38
C PRO A 622 19.78 19.90 5.75
N LYS A 623 18.64 19.61 6.37
CA LYS A 623 17.69 20.61 6.90
C LYS A 623 17.50 20.41 8.40
N GLY A 624 17.72 21.46 9.20
CA GLY A 624 17.54 21.43 10.65
C GLY A 624 16.08 21.64 11.05
N VAL A 625 15.44 20.67 11.69
CA VAL A 625 14.07 20.76 12.21
C VAL A 625 14.10 21.35 13.62
N ARG A 626 13.39 22.46 13.85
CA ARG A 626 13.38 23.16 15.14
C ARG A 626 12.21 22.68 16.01
N VAL A 627 12.50 22.03 17.13
CA VAL A 627 11.47 21.43 18.01
C VAL A 627 11.40 22.18 19.34
N PRO A 628 10.23 22.74 19.70
CA PRO A 628 10.02 23.43 20.97
C PRO A 628 9.86 22.47 22.15
N HIS A 629 10.14 22.96 23.35
CA HIS A 629 10.01 22.20 24.60
C HIS A 629 8.61 21.63 24.83
N GLY A 630 7.57 22.40 24.54
CA GLY A 630 6.18 22.02 24.75
C GLY A 630 5.76 20.84 23.86
N ALA A 631 6.30 20.77 22.63
CA ALA A 631 6.05 19.64 21.74
C ALA A 631 6.69 18.34 22.26
N LEU A 632 7.96 18.41 22.68
CA LEU A 632 8.65 17.28 23.27
C LEU A 632 8.01 16.85 24.60
N ALA A 633 7.69 17.79 25.49
CA ALA A 633 7.05 17.49 26.76
C ALA A 633 5.66 16.85 26.59
N ASN A 634 4.88 17.32 25.61
CA ASN A 634 3.58 16.71 25.27
C ASN A 634 3.72 15.24 24.90
N LEU A 635 4.68 14.90 24.03
CA LEU A 635 4.95 13.51 23.67
C LEU A 635 5.36 12.68 24.89
N LEU A 636 6.31 13.17 25.69
CA LEU A 636 6.81 12.43 26.86
C LEU A 636 5.70 12.14 27.88
N LEU A 637 4.81 13.10 28.12
CA LEU A 637 3.64 12.92 29.00
C LEU A 637 2.64 11.93 28.41
N GLY A 638 2.42 11.97 27.08
CA GLY A 638 1.59 10.99 26.38
C GLY A 638 2.15 9.58 26.44
N MET A 639 3.45 9.41 26.22
CA MET A 639 4.14 8.12 26.32
C MET A 639 4.16 7.61 27.76
N ARG A 640 4.38 8.47 28.76
CA ARG A 640 4.25 8.11 30.18
C ARG A 640 2.91 7.45 30.45
N ASP A 641 1.82 8.07 29.99
CA ASP A 641 0.47 7.54 30.22
C ASP A 641 0.21 6.24 29.44
N MET A 642 0.79 6.07 28.25
CA MET A 642 0.65 4.88 27.41
C MET A 642 1.41 3.66 27.95
N PHE A 643 2.60 3.89 28.48
CA PHE A 643 3.45 2.82 29.03
C PHE A 643 3.24 2.59 30.52
N ASP A 644 2.49 3.47 31.20
CA ASP A 644 2.44 3.55 32.67
C ASP A 644 3.86 3.75 33.25
N SER A 645 4.64 4.64 32.62
CA SER A 645 6.06 4.77 32.92
C SER A 645 6.32 5.33 34.32
N GLY A 646 7.35 4.78 34.97
CA GLY A 646 7.68 5.13 36.35
C GLY A 646 9.05 4.65 36.82
N PRO A 647 9.32 4.68 38.14
CA PRO A 647 10.65 4.44 38.71
C PRO A 647 11.23 3.03 38.51
N ALA A 648 10.41 2.06 38.10
CA ALA A 648 10.87 0.72 37.79
C ALA A 648 11.44 0.60 36.37
N ASP A 649 11.23 1.60 35.52
CA ASP A 649 11.63 1.54 34.13
C ASP A 649 13.14 1.71 33.97
N ARG A 650 13.71 0.88 33.09
CA ARG A 650 15.09 0.97 32.65
C ARG A 650 15.08 1.00 31.13
N TRP A 651 15.36 2.16 30.56
CA TRP A 651 15.41 2.37 29.12
C TRP A 651 16.83 2.22 28.61
N LEU A 652 16.99 1.41 27.57
CA LEU A 652 18.26 1.31 26.88
C LEU A 652 18.45 2.52 25.96
N ASN A 653 19.47 3.34 26.22
CA ASN A 653 19.92 4.36 25.29
C ASN A 653 20.91 3.74 24.29
N LEU A 654 20.39 3.38 23.12
CA LEU A 654 21.10 2.69 22.04
C LEU A 654 21.13 3.52 20.75
N THR A 655 20.10 4.33 20.50
CA THR A 655 19.95 5.03 19.23
C THR A 655 21.02 6.12 19.05
N SER A 656 21.44 6.36 17.81
CA SER A 656 22.30 7.49 17.46
C SER A 656 21.71 8.81 17.99
N PRO A 657 22.52 9.70 18.59
CA PRO A 657 22.05 11.02 19.05
C PRO A 657 21.50 11.90 17.93
N SER A 658 21.90 11.68 16.67
CA SER A 658 21.36 12.40 15.51
C SER A 658 20.02 11.84 15.01
N PHE A 659 19.41 10.92 15.74
CA PHE A 659 18.07 10.39 15.51
C PHE A 659 17.13 10.83 16.63
N ASP A 660 16.02 11.46 16.29
CA ASP A 660 15.11 12.10 17.26
C ASP A 660 14.52 11.12 18.28
N ILE A 661 14.31 9.86 17.90
CA ILE A 661 13.84 8.79 18.80
C ILE A 661 14.80 8.54 19.98
N SER A 662 16.08 8.95 19.90
CA SER A 662 17.01 8.89 21.04
C SER A 662 16.56 9.78 22.20
N GLY A 663 15.80 10.83 21.92
CA GLY A 663 15.22 11.71 22.94
C GLY A 663 14.26 10.97 23.87
N VAL A 664 13.53 9.96 23.38
CA VAL A 664 12.66 9.12 24.23
C VAL A 664 13.50 8.31 25.22
N GLU A 665 14.56 7.67 24.73
CA GLU A 665 15.43 6.80 25.54
C GLU A 665 16.10 7.55 26.70
N VAL A 666 16.30 8.85 26.56
CA VAL A 666 16.89 9.72 27.58
C VAL A 666 15.83 10.40 28.43
N TYR A 667 14.88 11.13 27.82
CA TYR A 667 14.02 12.04 28.59
C TYR A 667 12.81 11.36 29.21
N LEU A 668 12.27 10.29 28.62
CA LEU A 668 11.13 9.58 29.20
C LEU A 668 11.46 8.96 30.57
N PRO A 669 12.52 8.15 30.74
CA PRO A 669 12.89 7.67 32.07
C PRO A 669 13.25 8.82 33.02
N LEU A 670 14.03 9.80 32.57
CA LEU A 670 14.49 10.89 33.43
C LEU A 670 13.35 11.76 33.97
N THR A 671 12.29 11.97 33.20
CA THR A 671 11.12 12.76 33.65
C THR A 671 10.12 11.94 34.47
N THR A 672 10.22 10.61 34.47
CA THR A 672 9.28 9.70 35.15
C THR A 672 9.88 9.00 36.38
N GLY A 673 11.17 9.20 36.66
CA GLY A 673 11.88 8.61 37.81
C GLY A 673 12.60 7.31 37.50
N GLY A 674 12.59 6.87 36.24
CA GLY A 674 13.26 5.65 35.77
C GLY A 674 14.75 5.86 35.50
N GLN A 675 15.37 4.87 34.87
CA GLN A 675 16.82 4.82 34.65
C GLN A 675 17.15 4.82 33.15
N VAL A 676 18.19 5.56 32.77
CA VAL A 676 18.83 5.48 31.45
C VAL A 676 20.01 4.52 31.55
N VAL A 677 19.97 3.42 30.80
CA VAL A 677 21.09 2.50 30.63
C VAL A 677 21.80 2.84 29.33
N VAL A 678 23.02 3.37 29.42
CA VAL A 678 23.76 3.86 28.26
C VAL A 678 24.51 2.72 27.57
N ALA A 679 24.27 2.53 26.27
CA ALA A 679 24.99 1.57 25.44
C ALA A 679 26.30 2.19 24.88
N SER A 680 27.19 2.59 25.78
CA SER A 680 28.47 3.22 25.45
C SER A 680 29.40 2.24 24.72
N GLY A 681 29.86 2.62 23.53
CA GLY A 681 30.74 1.77 22.70
C GLY A 681 30.09 0.48 22.17
N VAL A 682 28.78 0.30 22.38
CA VAL A 682 28.02 -0.82 21.82
C VAL A 682 27.28 -0.34 20.59
N SER A 683 27.55 -0.99 19.46
CA SER A 683 26.86 -0.71 18.20
C SER A 683 25.47 -1.35 18.21
N ALA A 684 24.48 -0.67 17.64
CA ALA A 684 23.16 -1.27 17.39
C ALA A 684 23.22 -2.49 16.45
N LEU A 685 24.31 -2.65 15.70
CA LEU A 685 24.57 -3.81 14.84
C LEU A 685 25.20 -5.00 15.60
N ASP A 686 25.71 -4.77 16.82
CA ASP A 686 26.22 -5.84 17.70
C ASP A 686 25.09 -6.40 18.55
N GLY A 687 24.25 -7.25 17.92
CA GLY A 687 23.07 -7.81 18.60
C GLY A 687 23.43 -8.60 19.87
N ALA A 688 24.53 -9.35 19.88
CA ALA A 688 24.96 -10.11 21.05
C ALA A 688 25.41 -9.18 22.20
N GLY A 689 26.17 -8.12 21.88
CA GLY A 689 26.57 -7.11 22.86
C GLY A 689 25.38 -6.36 23.45
N VAL A 690 24.39 -6.00 22.63
CA VAL A 690 23.14 -5.36 23.09
C VAL A 690 22.36 -6.28 24.02
N LEU A 691 22.13 -7.54 23.65
CA LEU A 691 21.38 -8.49 24.48
C LEU A 691 22.09 -8.78 25.81
N ARG A 692 23.43 -8.85 25.81
CA ARG A 692 24.22 -8.96 27.03
C ARG A 692 23.94 -7.78 27.96
N LEU A 693 24.01 -6.55 27.44
CA LEU A 693 23.74 -5.34 28.23
C LEU A 693 22.30 -5.33 28.77
N VAL A 694 21.31 -5.69 27.94
CA VAL A 694 19.89 -5.80 28.33
C VAL A 694 19.72 -6.72 29.53
N ARG A 695 20.36 -7.89 29.51
CA ARG A 695 20.27 -8.90 30.57
C ARG A 695 21.04 -8.53 31.82
N GLU A 696 22.28 -8.03 31.69
CA GLU A 696 23.15 -7.66 32.82
C GLU A 696 22.58 -6.49 33.64
N THR A 697 21.90 -5.56 32.98
CA THR A 697 21.33 -4.36 33.63
C THR A 697 19.82 -4.44 33.83
N ALA A 698 19.21 -5.58 33.45
CA ALA A 698 17.77 -5.83 33.54
C ALA A 698 16.93 -4.70 32.93
N VAL A 699 17.29 -4.31 31.69
CA VAL A 699 16.54 -3.34 30.87
C VAL A 699 15.09 -3.79 30.73
N THR A 700 14.16 -2.84 30.85
CA THR A 700 12.72 -3.11 30.71
C THR A 700 12.15 -2.59 29.39
N HIS A 701 12.75 -1.55 28.82
CA HIS A 701 12.30 -0.92 27.58
C HIS A 701 13.44 -0.84 26.57
N VAL A 702 13.19 -1.33 25.37
CA VAL A 702 14.12 -1.24 24.23
C VAL A 702 13.37 -0.64 23.05
N GLN A 703 14.03 0.30 22.39
CA GLN A 703 13.57 0.87 21.15
C GLN A 703 14.55 0.53 20.04
N ALA A 704 14.03 0.14 18.87
CA ALA A 704 14.82 -0.07 17.67
C ALA A 704 13.95 0.07 16.42
N THR A 705 14.57 0.25 15.26
CA THR A 705 13.88 0.15 13.97
C THR A 705 13.51 -1.30 13.67
N PRO A 706 12.56 -1.60 12.75
CA PRO A 706 12.32 -2.97 12.30
C PRO A 706 13.60 -3.71 11.88
N SER A 707 14.51 -3.03 11.18
CA SER A 707 15.84 -3.58 10.86
C SER A 707 16.67 -3.90 12.11
N GLY A 708 16.71 -3.00 13.10
CA GLY A 708 17.41 -3.25 14.37
C GLY A 708 16.82 -4.41 15.17
N TRP A 709 15.49 -4.55 15.19
CA TRP A 709 14.83 -5.69 15.83
C TRP A 709 15.18 -7.03 15.19
N ARG A 710 15.40 -7.06 13.87
CA ARG A 710 15.88 -8.28 13.20
C ARG A 710 17.25 -8.71 13.71
N VAL A 711 18.18 -7.76 13.85
CA VAL A 711 19.52 -8.02 14.41
C VAL A 711 19.41 -8.62 15.81
N LEU A 712 18.53 -8.10 16.66
CA LEU A 712 18.31 -8.64 18.02
C LEU A 712 17.66 -10.04 17.99
N LEU A 713 16.69 -10.28 17.11
CA LEU A 713 16.07 -11.60 16.95
C LEU A 713 17.07 -12.65 16.47
N GLU A 714 17.94 -12.31 15.52
CA GLU A 714 19.02 -13.17 15.02
C GLU A 714 20.07 -13.46 16.10
N ALA A 715 20.35 -12.49 16.96
CA ALA A 715 21.22 -12.67 18.13
C ALA A 715 20.58 -13.49 19.28
N GLY A 716 19.32 -13.91 19.14
CA GLY A 716 18.63 -14.76 20.12
C GLY A 716 17.85 -13.99 21.19
N LEU A 717 17.19 -12.89 20.81
CA LEU A 717 16.23 -12.19 21.67
C LEU A 717 15.10 -13.15 22.11
N ASP A 718 14.92 -13.27 23.42
CA ASP A 718 13.83 -13.98 24.10
C ASP A 718 13.66 -13.40 25.51
N ASP A 719 13.42 -12.09 25.54
CA ASP A 719 13.48 -11.28 26.75
C ASP A 719 12.17 -10.49 26.87
N PRO A 720 11.48 -10.51 28.03
CA PRO A 720 10.15 -9.94 28.20
C PRO A 720 10.16 -8.40 28.35
N VAL A 721 10.88 -7.71 27.45
CA VAL A 721 10.95 -6.26 27.39
C VAL A 721 9.69 -5.66 26.77
N VAL A 722 9.43 -4.39 27.04
CA VAL A 722 8.54 -3.55 26.24
C VAL A 722 9.33 -3.08 25.02
N ALA A 723 8.94 -3.58 23.85
CA ALA A 723 9.57 -3.26 22.57
C ALA A 723 8.85 -2.08 21.91
N VAL A 724 9.58 -1.02 21.59
CA VAL A 724 9.10 0.09 20.75
C VAL A 724 9.78 0.01 19.39
N THR A 725 9.00 0.08 18.33
CA THR A 725 9.51 0.08 16.95
C THR A 725 9.00 1.26 16.17
N GLY A 726 9.83 1.81 15.29
CA GLY A 726 9.47 2.96 14.47
C GLY A 726 10.54 3.28 13.44
N GLY A 727 10.30 4.30 12.62
CA GLY A 727 11.25 4.72 11.59
C GLY A 727 11.27 3.87 10.32
N GLU A 728 10.59 2.73 10.25
CA GLU A 728 10.36 1.95 9.02
C GLU A 728 8.98 1.29 9.05
N ALA A 729 8.51 0.79 7.90
CA ALA A 729 7.31 -0.05 7.88
C ALA A 729 7.59 -1.39 8.59
N LEU A 730 6.75 -1.74 9.55
CA LEU A 730 6.83 -3.01 10.26
C LEU A 730 6.00 -4.07 9.52
N ALA A 731 6.68 -5.04 8.89
CA ALA A 731 6.01 -6.14 8.20
C ALA A 731 5.34 -7.12 9.19
N VAL A 732 4.17 -7.65 8.83
CA VAL A 732 3.39 -8.61 9.66
C VAL A 732 4.23 -9.82 10.12
N PRO A 733 5.04 -10.50 9.27
CA PRO A 733 5.84 -11.63 9.72
C PRO A 733 6.84 -11.27 10.82
N LEU A 734 7.52 -10.12 10.68
CA LEU A 734 8.45 -9.62 11.69
C LEU A 734 7.71 -9.22 12.97
N ALA A 735 6.55 -8.57 12.85
CA ALA A 735 5.71 -8.22 14.00
C ALA A 735 5.28 -9.46 14.79
N ARG A 736 4.82 -10.53 14.11
CA ARG A 736 4.46 -11.81 14.74
C ARG A 736 5.66 -12.42 15.49
N GLN A 737 6.80 -12.50 14.81
CA GLN A 737 8.01 -13.07 15.40
C GLN A 737 8.45 -12.28 16.63
N LEU A 738 8.57 -10.95 16.51
CA LEU A 738 8.99 -10.09 17.60
C LEU A 738 8.01 -10.15 18.78
N ARG A 739 6.70 -10.04 18.51
CA ARG A 739 5.66 -10.07 19.53
C ARG A 739 5.67 -11.34 20.37
N SER A 740 6.08 -12.48 19.79
CA SER A 740 6.20 -13.76 20.50
C SER A 740 7.39 -13.84 21.46
N ARG A 741 8.36 -12.92 21.36
CA ARG A 741 9.61 -12.90 22.14
C ARG A 741 9.70 -11.77 23.16
N VAL A 742 8.73 -10.86 23.15
CA VAL A 742 8.71 -9.64 23.99
C VAL A 742 7.39 -9.52 24.74
N ALA A 743 7.36 -8.78 25.84
CA ALA A 743 6.16 -8.65 26.66
C ALA A 743 5.07 -7.82 25.95
N ARG A 744 5.46 -6.69 25.35
CA ARG A 744 4.62 -5.76 24.59
C ARG A 744 5.39 -5.29 23.36
N LEU A 745 4.68 -5.02 22.28
CA LEU A 745 5.25 -4.43 21.06
C LEU A 745 4.40 -3.22 20.67
N VAL A 746 5.01 -2.04 20.59
CA VAL A 746 4.36 -0.80 20.18
C VAL A 746 5.01 -0.28 18.91
N ASN A 747 4.21 -0.10 17.85
CA ASN A 747 4.64 0.50 16.60
C ASN A 747 4.34 2.00 16.62
N GLY A 748 5.39 2.82 16.66
CA GLY A 748 5.33 4.27 16.60
C GLY A 748 5.65 4.81 15.22
N TYR A 749 4.90 5.82 14.80
CA TYR A 749 5.13 6.56 13.57
C TYR A 749 5.17 8.06 13.85
N GLY A 750 6.15 8.73 13.28
CA GLY A 750 6.20 10.18 13.23
C GLY A 750 7.36 10.64 12.34
N PRO A 751 7.18 11.73 11.58
CA PRO A 751 8.28 12.50 11.05
C PRO A 751 8.88 13.39 12.16
N THR A 752 10.15 13.75 12.03
CA THR A 752 10.83 14.68 12.96
C THR A 752 10.11 16.01 13.12
N GLU A 753 9.46 16.49 12.06
CA GLU A 753 8.66 17.71 12.04
C GLU A 753 7.37 17.64 12.87
N ALA A 754 6.97 16.46 13.33
CA ALA A 754 5.87 16.24 14.27
C ALA A 754 6.36 15.66 15.62
N THR A 755 7.64 15.88 15.94
CA THR A 755 8.29 15.50 17.20
C THR A 755 8.25 14.00 17.45
N ILE A 756 9.20 13.27 16.88
CA ILE A 756 9.48 11.84 17.13
C ILE A 756 8.33 10.90 16.71
N TYR A 757 7.23 10.85 17.47
CA TYR A 757 6.07 10.00 17.21
C TYR A 757 4.77 10.80 17.29
N ALA A 758 4.02 10.82 16.19
CA ALA A 758 2.72 11.46 16.09
C ALA A 758 1.56 10.46 16.23
N THR A 759 1.79 9.19 15.89
CA THR A 759 0.81 8.11 16.04
C THR A 759 1.47 6.87 16.62
N MET A 760 0.70 6.05 17.33
CA MET A 760 1.19 4.78 17.90
C MET A 760 0.12 3.69 17.88
N ALA A 761 0.55 2.44 17.72
CA ALA A 761 -0.27 1.23 17.82
C ALA A 761 0.37 0.21 18.76
N GLU A 762 -0.38 -0.29 19.74
CA GLU A 762 0.02 -1.53 20.42
C GLU A 762 -0.31 -2.73 19.52
N ILE A 763 0.69 -3.57 19.25
CA ILE A 763 0.56 -4.74 18.40
C ILE A 763 0.00 -5.90 19.23
N PRO A 764 -1.13 -6.49 18.82
CA PRO A 764 -1.74 -7.61 19.55
C PRO A 764 -0.84 -8.86 19.49
N PRO A 765 -1.03 -9.85 20.39
CA PRO A 765 -0.21 -11.07 20.42
C PRO A 765 -0.13 -11.84 19.08
N GLU A 766 -1.23 -11.88 18.35
CA GLU A 766 -1.34 -12.52 17.04
C GLU A 766 -1.76 -11.47 16.00
N PRO A 767 -0.82 -10.67 15.46
CA PRO A 767 -1.15 -9.63 14.49
C PRO A 767 -1.39 -10.25 13.11
N ASP A 768 -2.56 -9.98 12.53
CA ASP A 768 -2.88 -10.30 11.12
C ASP A 768 -2.66 -9.12 10.17
N GLU A 769 -2.51 -7.93 10.73
CA GLU A 769 -2.20 -6.67 10.08
C GLU A 769 -1.34 -5.81 11.00
N VAL A 770 -0.61 -4.85 10.43
CA VAL A 770 0.17 -3.86 11.18
C VAL A 770 -0.24 -2.48 10.70
N THR A 771 -0.56 -1.61 11.66
CA THR A 771 -0.96 -0.22 11.41
C THR A 771 -0.02 0.72 12.14
N ILE A 772 -0.07 2.01 11.80
CA ILE A 772 0.60 3.07 12.57
C ILE A 772 -0.29 3.62 13.70
N GLY A 773 -1.47 3.01 13.89
CA GLY A 773 -2.36 3.27 15.02
C GLY A 773 -3.12 4.58 14.91
N GLY A 774 -3.34 5.23 16.04
CA GLY A 774 -4.04 6.51 16.15
C GLY A 774 -3.13 7.62 16.63
N PRO A 775 -3.54 8.90 16.47
CA PRO A 775 -2.77 10.04 16.96
C PRO A 775 -2.54 9.98 18.48
N VAL A 776 -1.34 10.36 18.91
CA VAL A 776 -0.97 10.50 20.33
C VAL A 776 -1.71 11.69 20.97
N PRO A 777 -1.74 11.81 22.32
CA PRO A 777 -2.38 12.94 22.99
C PRO A 777 -2.01 14.32 22.44
N ASN A 778 -3.01 15.20 22.28
CA ASN A 778 -2.91 16.55 21.72
C ASN A 778 -2.34 16.64 20.29
N THR A 779 -2.38 15.54 19.54
CA THR A 779 -2.01 15.47 18.11
C THR A 779 -3.24 15.18 17.27
N THR A 780 -3.32 15.75 16.08
CA THR A 780 -4.38 15.46 15.10
C THR A 780 -3.77 14.87 13.83
N ALA A 781 -4.51 13.98 13.18
CA ALA A 781 -4.16 13.37 11.91
C ALA A 781 -5.31 13.55 10.91
N TYR A 782 -4.99 14.04 9.71
CA TYR A 782 -5.95 14.20 8.62
C TYR A 782 -5.42 13.50 7.38
N LEU A 783 -6.27 12.74 6.70
CA LEU A 783 -5.97 12.19 5.38
C LEU A 783 -6.67 13.05 4.34
N LEU A 784 -5.88 13.73 3.52
CA LEU A 784 -6.38 14.78 2.64
C LEU A 784 -6.12 14.46 1.16
N ASP A 785 -7.01 14.95 0.29
CA ASP A 785 -6.83 14.97 -1.16
C ASP A 785 -5.91 16.13 -1.60
N GLY A 786 -5.59 16.20 -2.90
CA GLY A 786 -4.75 17.27 -3.47
C GLY A 786 -5.32 18.70 -3.30
N ARG A 787 -6.58 18.85 -2.88
CA ARG A 787 -7.24 20.13 -2.57
C ARG A 787 -7.39 20.36 -1.06
N ARG A 788 -6.70 19.56 -0.23
CA ARG A 788 -6.72 19.60 1.24
C ARG A 788 -8.11 19.38 1.83
N ARG A 789 -8.85 18.39 1.34
CA ARG A 789 -10.14 17.96 1.90
C ARG A 789 -10.06 16.54 2.40
N PRO A 790 -10.82 16.16 3.44
CA PRO A 790 -10.76 14.81 3.98
C PRO A 790 -11.18 13.78 2.94
N VAL A 791 -10.39 12.72 2.80
CA VAL A 791 -10.76 11.56 1.99
C VAL A 791 -11.70 10.64 2.79
N PRO A 792 -12.54 9.84 2.13
CA PRO A 792 -13.41 8.88 2.82
C PRO A 792 -12.64 7.77 3.53
N VAL A 793 -13.27 7.12 4.51
CA VAL A 793 -12.67 5.97 5.22
C VAL A 793 -12.39 4.83 4.24
N GLY A 794 -11.19 4.25 4.32
CA GLY A 794 -10.70 3.20 3.41
C GLY A 794 -10.11 3.71 2.09
N VAL A 795 -10.15 5.03 1.83
CA VAL A 795 -9.54 5.65 0.65
C VAL A 795 -8.15 6.19 1.00
N PRO A 796 -7.12 5.98 0.16
CA PRO A 796 -5.82 6.59 0.33
C PRO A 796 -5.88 8.13 0.29
N GLY A 797 -5.18 8.78 1.20
CA GLY A 797 -4.96 10.22 1.22
C GLY A 797 -3.57 10.57 1.73
N GLU A 798 -3.11 11.77 1.45
CA GLU A 798 -1.86 12.27 2.03
C GLU A 798 -2.07 12.59 3.51
N LEU A 799 -1.16 12.13 4.37
CA LEU A 799 -1.23 12.36 5.81
C LEU A 799 -0.73 13.76 6.18
N TYR A 800 -1.56 14.49 6.91
CA TYR A 800 -1.26 15.77 7.54
C TYR A 800 -1.36 15.62 9.04
N LEU A 801 -0.39 16.18 9.77
CA LEU A 801 -0.33 16.11 11.22
C LEU A 801 -0.49 17.50 11.82
N GLY A 802 -1.27 17.64 12.88
CA GLY A 802 -1.50 18.89 13.60
C GLY A 802 -1.38 18.73 15.11
N GLY A 803 -1.62 19.80 15.86
CA GLY A 803 -1.62 19.80 17.32
C GLY A 803 -0.29 20.21 17.95
N ARG A 804 -0.10 19.87 19.24
CA ARG A 804 1.04 20.35 20.05
C ARG A 804 2.39 19.75 19.65
N GLY A 805 2.41 18.63 18.94
CA GLY A 805 3.63 17.96 18.49
C GLY A 805 4.33 18.62 17.28
N ILE A 806 3.73 19.65 16.66
CA ILE A 806 4.25 20.24 15.43
C ILE A 806 5.45 21.14 15.70
N ALA A 807 6.55 20.87 14.98
CA ALA A 807 7.77 21.65 15.02
C ALA A 807 7.59 23.09 14.51
N ASP A 808 8.53 23.98 14.85
CA ASP A 808 8.46 25.38 14.45
C ASP A 808 8.80 25.65 12.99
N GLY A 809 9.32 24.65 12.29
CA GLY A 809 9.78 24.74 10.92
C GLY A 809 11.26 24.37 10.79
N TYR A 810 11.83 24.76 9.66
CA TYR A 810 13.22 24.46 9.33
C TYR A 810 14.12 25.67 9.61
N LEU A 811 15.27 25.42 10.25
CA LEU A 811 16.31 26.41 10.49
C LEU A 811 16.78 27.00 9.17
N ASN A 812 16.85 28.33 9.08
CA ASN A 812 17.35 29.06 7.91
C ASN A 812 16.68 28.70 6.56
N ARG A 813 15.44 28.19 6.58
CA ARG A 813 14.67 27.79 5.37
C ARG A 813 13.18 28.20 5.47
N PRO A 814 12.86 29.51 5.42
CA PRO A 814 11.48 29.99 5.55
C PRO A 814 10.57 29.54 4.40
N GLU A 815 11.09 29.43 3.16
CA GLU A 815 10.32 28.99 1.99
C GLU A 815 9.87 27.53 2.13
N LEU A 816 10.79 26.63 2.47
CA LEU A 816 10.49 25.21 2.72
C LEU A 816 9.56 25.05 3.94
N THR A 817 9.70 25.93 4.94
CA THR A 817 8.80 25.94 6.10
C THR A 817 7.37 26.29 5.66
N ALA A 818 7.17 27.33 4.86
CA ALA A 818 5.85 27.71 4.36
C ALA A 818 5.23 26.65 3.43
N GLU A 819 6.06 25.92 2.68
CA GLU A 819 5.60 24.81 1.82
C GLU A 819 5.07 23.63 2.64
N ARG A 820 5.76 23.26 3.74
CA ARG A 820 5.48 22.02 4.49
C ARG A 820 4.62 22.23 5.74
N PHE A 821 4.64 23.42 6.34
CA PHE A 821 3.85 23.78 7.52
C PHE A 821 2.73 24.74 7.10
N VAL A 822 1.59 24.18 6.73
CA VAL A 822 0.45 24.91 6.17
C VAL A 822 -0.58 25.26 7.26
N PRO A 823 -1.46 26.26 7.06
CA PRO A 823 -2.54 26.53 7.99
C PRO A 823 -3.46 25.32 8.19
N ASP A 824 -3.91 25.08 9.42
CA ASP A 824 -4.92 24.06 9.73
C ASP A 824 -6.34 24.61 9.48
N PRO A 825 -7.07 24.15 8.45
CA PRO A 825 -8.42 24.62 8.17
C PRO A 825 -9.50 24.01 9.09
N TYR A 826 -9.13 23.08 9.98
CA TYR A 826 -10.04 22.36 10.87
C TYR A 826 -9.86 22.68 12.35
N ALA A 827 -8.73 23.30 12.73
CA ALA A 827 -8.48 23.77 14.08
C ALA A 827 -9.46 24.89 14.49
N THR A 828 -9.78 24.94 15.78
CA THR A 828 -10.56 26.05 16.37
C THR A 828 -9.72 27.30 16.60
N ASP A 829 -8.40 27.14 16.73
CA ASP A 829 -7.41 28.21 16.90
C ASP A 829 -6.47 28.26 15.68
N ALA A 830 -5.58 29.26 15.62
CA ALA A 830 -4.59 29.41 14.55
C ALA A 830 -3.50 28.31 14.61
N GLY A 831 -3.87 27.07 14.26
CA GLY A 831 -3.00 25.90 14.19
C GLY A 831 -2.29 25.75 12.85
N ARG A 832 -1.25 24.92 12.83
CA ARG A 832 -0.52 24.50 11.61
C ARG A 832 -0.63 22.99 11.43
N LEU A 833 -0.66 22.57 10.17
CA LEU A 833 -0.48 21.19 9.76
C LEU A 833 0.90 21.00 9.14
N TYR A 834 1.59 19.93 9.51
CA TYR A 834 2.73 19.43 8.78
C TYR A 834 2.29 18.47 7.68
N ARG A 835 2.68 18.75 6.43
CA ARG A 835 2.47 17.92 5.25
C ARG A 835 3.56 16.85 5.15
N THR A 836 3.21 15.61 5.46
CA THR A 836 4.20 14.52 5.61
C THR A 836 4.77 13.99 4.29
N GLY A 837 4.00 14.05 3.20
CA GLY A 837 4.26 13.33 1.96
C GLY A 837 3.99 11.82 2.04
N ASP A 838 3.49 11.32 3.17
CA ASP A 838 3.14 9.91 3.35
C ASP A 838 1.69 9.65 2.92
N LEU A 839 1.46 8.52 2.26
CA LEU A 839 0.13 8.04 1.88
C LEU A 839 -0.37 7.04 2.92
N CYS A 840 -1.56 7.30 3.44
CA CYS A 840 -2.21 6.44 4.42
C CYS A 840 -3.69 6.26 4.06
N ARG A 841 -4.37 5.30 4.71
CA ARG A 841 -5.83 5.23 4.74
C ARG A 841 -6.34 4.97 6.15
N TRP A 842 -7.54 5.48 6.43
CA TRP A 842 -8.24 5.14 7.66
C TRP A 842 -8.85 3.73 7.55
N LEU A 843 -8.63 2.92 8.57
CA LEU A 843 -9.41 1.71 8.80
C LEU A 843 -10.75 2.07 9.48
N PRO A 844 -11.77 1.20 9.39
CA PRO A 844 -13.09 1.48 9.96
C PRO A 844 -13.12 1.75 11.46
N ASP A 845 -12.10 1.33 12.19
CA ASP A 845 -11.95 1.49 13.64
C ASP A 845 -11.15 2.74 14.06
N GLY A 846 -10.69 3.54 13.09
CA GLY A 846 -9.91 4.75 13.34
C GLY A 846 -8.42 4.50 13.53
N ARG A 847 -7.90 3.32 13.18
CA ARG A 847 -6.45 3.13 12.99
C ARG A 847 -6.03 3.59 11.59
N LEU A 848 -4.80 4.07 11.48
CA LEU A 848 -4.18 4.49 10.22
C LEU A 848 -3.30 3.36 9.67
N GLU A 849 -3.55 2.98 8.43
CA GLU A 849 -2.67 2.08 7.67
C GLU A 849 -1.75 2.92 6.77
N PHE A 850 -0.45 2.65 6.85
CA PHE A 850 0.57 3.29 6.01
C PHE A 850 0.67 2.54 4.67
N LEU A 851 0.58 3.27 3.56
CA LEU A 851 0.56 2.71 2.20
C LEU A 851 1.84 3.01 1.41
N GLY A 852 2.67 3.94 1.87
CA GLY A 852 3.89 4.36 1.20
C GLY A 852 4.04 5.88 1.17
N ARG A 853 4.78 6.39 0.19
CA ARG A 853 5.03 7.82 0.00
C ARG A 853 4.46 8.32 -1.32
N ALA A 854 4.04 9.59 -1.32
CA ALA A 854 3.62 10.31 -2.51
C ALA A 854 4.81 10.91 -3.29
N ASP A 855 5.98 11.01 -2.66
CA ASP A 855 7.22 11.53 -3.22
C ASP A 855 8.33 10.46 -3.26
N ASP A 856 9.51 10.84 -3.76
CA ASP A 856 10.66 9.92 -3.99
C ASP A 856 11.49 9.65 -2.70
N GLN A 857 11.00 10.06 -1.54
CA GLN A 857 11.68 9.83 -0.27
C GLN A 857 11.50 8.37 0.16
N VAL A 858 12.54 7.80 0.78
CA VAL A 858 12.54 6.41 1.26
C VAL A 858 13.05 6.33 2.69
N LYS A 859 12.76 5.23 3.38
CA LYS A 859 13.35 4.91 4.69
C LYS A 859 14.24 3.67 4.55
N ILE A 860 15.51 3.78 4.94
CA ILE A 860 16.51 2.70 4.83
C ILE A 860 17.21 2.55 6.16
N ARG A 861 17.07 1.38 6.80
CA ARG A 861 17.61 1.09 8.14
C ARG A 861 17.19 2.13 9.18
N GLY A 862 15.97 2.66 9.05
CA GLY A 862 15.42 3.76 9.84
C GLY A 862 15.81 5.16 9.37
N HIS A 863 16.81 5.29 8.48
CA HIS A 863 17.24 6.58 7.95
C HIS A 863 16.23 7.12 6.94
N ARG A 864 15.74 8.34 7.18
CA ARG A 864 15.00 9.10 6.19
C ARG A 864 16.00 9.57 5.12
N VAL A 865 15.81 9.10 3.89
CA VAL A 865 16.74 9.30 2.77
C VAL A 865 15.97 9.89 1.59
N GLU A 866 16.47 11.00 1.07
CA GLU A 866 15.99 11.59 -0.18
C GLU A 866 16.82 11.02 -1.33
N LEU A 867 16.20 10.25 -2.25
CA LEU A 867 16.92 9.67 -3.39
C LEU A 867 17.55 10.75 -4.29
N GLY A 868 16.93 11.94 -4.32
CA GLY A 868 17.47 13.13 -4.98
C GLY A 868 18.79 13.63 -4.40
N GLU A 869 19.03 13.49 -3.08
CA GLU A 869 20.31 13.87 -2.46
C GLU A 869 21.45 12.98 -2.98
N ILE A 870 21.23 11.66 -3.03
CA ILE A 870 22.21 10.71 -3.57
C ILE A 870 22.43 10.98 -5.07
N THR A 871 21.33 11.16 -5.81
CA THR A 871 21.37 11.45 -7.25
C THR A 871 22.15 12.73 -7.54
N GLY A 872 21.91 13.81 -6.78
CA GLY A 872 22.62 15.06 -6.90
C GLY A 872 24.12 14.90 -6.65
N ARG A 873 24.51 14.19 -5.59
CA ARG A 873 25.93 13.91 -5.29
C ARG A 873 26.61 13.09 -6.39
N LEU A 874 25.92 12.10 -6.97
CA LEU A 874 26.43 11.35 -8.12
C LEU A 874 26.65 12.26 -9.34
N LEU A 875 25.70 13.16 -9.63
CA LEU A 875 25.78 14.09 -10.76
C LEU A 875 26.90 15.15 -10.64
N GLU A 876 27.39 15.42 -9.43
CA GLU A 876 28.58 16.25 -9.22
C GLU A 876 29.87 15.59 -9.73
N HIS A 877 29.91 14.25 -9.86
CA HIS A 877 31.08 13.56 -10.36
C HIS A 877 31.27 13.85 -11.88
N PRO A 878 32.45 14.34 -12.32
CA PRO A 878 32.64 14.87 -13.68
C PRO A 878 32.41 13.84 -14.79
N ALA A 879 32.63 12.55 -14.49
CA ALA A 879 32.46 11.45 -15.44
C ALA A 879 31.00 11.02 -15.67
N LEU A 880 30.01 11.52 -14.91
CA LEU A 880 28.60 11.10 -15.01
C LEU A 880 27.73 12.15 -15.70
N ALA A 881 27.00 11.75 -16.74
CA ALA A 881 26.10 12.60 -17.52
C ALA A 881 24.72 12.69 -16.89
N GLU A 882 24.16 11.53 -16.53
CA GLU A 882 22.87 11.36 -15.88
C GLU A 882 23.00 10.31 -14.78
N ALA A 883 22.17 10.42 -13.76
CA ALA A 883 22.06 9.44 -12.69
C ALA A 883 20.62 9.39 -12.20
N ALA A 884 20.17 8.22 -11.79
CA ALA A 884 18.94 8.01 -11.05
C ALA A 884 19.21 6.97 -9.96
N VAL A 885 18.69 7.21 -8.76
CA VAL A 885 18.77 6.23 -7.68
C VAL A 885 17.37 5.75 -7.37
N LEU A 886 17.19 4.44 -7.27
CA LEU A 886 15.95 3.80 -6.86
C LEU A 886 16.20 2.87 -5.69
N LEU A 887 15.10 2.56 -5.00
CA LEU A 887 15.03 1.43 -4.10
C LEU A 887 14.60 0.20 -4.91
N ASN A 888 15.42 -0.86 -4.91
CA ASN A 888 15.08 -2.15 -5.50
C ASN A 888 14.89 -3.20 -4.40
N GLY A 889 13.96 -4.13 -4.60
CA GLY A 889 13.69 -5.23 -3.68
C GLY A 889 12.33 -5.88 -3.95
N THR A 890 12.34 -7.15 -4.37
CA THR A 890 11.16 -8.02 -4.38
C THR A 890 10.71 -8.40 -2.97
N ASP A 891 11.58 -8.21 -1.97
CA ASP A 891 11.32 -8.44 -0.56
C ASP A 891 11.24 -7.10 0.19
N GLN A 892 10.05 -6.77 0.72
CA GLN A 892 9.83 -5.59 1.57
C GLN A 892 10.73 -5.60 2.82
N ALA A 893 11.33 -6.74 3.16
CA ALA A 893 12.14 -6.92 4.35
C ALA A 893 13.57 -6.35 4.27
N SER A 894 14.13 -6.08 3.08
CA SER A 894 15.51 -5.54 2.97
C SER A 894 15.71 -4.75 1.67
N PRO A 895 15.19 -3.51 1.60
CA PRO A 895 15.32 -2.69 0.40
C PRO A 895 16.79 -2.28 0.13
N GLN A 896 17.22 -2.37 -1.13
CA GLN A 896 18.57 -2.00 -1.57
C GLN A 896 18.55 -0.75 -2.45
N LEU A 897 19.55 0.12 -2.29
CA LEU A 897 19.73 1.28 -3.16
C LEU A 897 20.46 0.86 -4.44
N VAL A 898 19.82 1.06 -5.59
CA VAL A 898 20.40 0.83 -6.92
C VAL A 898 20.63 2.18 -7.60
N ALA A 899 21.86 2.44 -8.01
CA ALA A 899 22.21 3.59 -8.83
C ALA A 899 22.25 3.21 -10.32
N TYR A 900 21.42 3.88 -11.12
CA TYR A 900 21.42 3.81 -12.57
C TYR A 900 22.19 5.00 -13.13
N LEU A 901 23.20 4.74 -13.94
CA LEU A 901 24.23 5.72 -14.28
C LEU A 901 24.45 5.78 -15.79
N VAL A 902 24.57 6.99 -16.33
CA VAL A 902 24.96 7.24 -17.72
C VAL A 902 26.29 7.99 -17.72
N PRO A 903 27.40 7.40 -18.18
CA PRO A 903 28.71 8.06 -18.20
C PRO A 903 28.83 9.07 -19.36
N ARG A 904 29.64 10.14 -19.18
CA ARG A 904 30.00 11.10 -20.25
C ARG A 904 31.10 10.59 -21.19
N GLY A 905 31.67 9.42 -20.91
CA GLY A 905 32.85 8.86 -21.56
C GLY A 905 33.19 7.49 -20.97
N ALA A 906 34.45 7.22 -20.66
CA ALA A 906 34.83 6.01 -19.93
C ALA A 906 34.09 5.94 -18.58
N ALA A 907 33.43 4.82 -18.31
CA ALA A 907 32.65 4.65 -17.10
C ALA A 907 33.57 4.66 -15.86
N PRO A 908 33.28 5.49 -14.83
CA PRO A 908 34.00 5.43 -13.58
C PRO A 908 33.73 4.08 -12.88
N THR A 909 34.73 3.55 -12.19
CA THR A 909 34.57 2.30 -11.44
C THR A 909 33.67 2.49 -10.22
N VAL A 910 33.00 1.42 -9.78
CA VAL A 910 32.14 1.43 -8.58
C VAL A 910 32.92 1.90 -7.35
N ALA A 911 34.19 1.50 -7.20
CA ALA A 911 35.04 1.93 -6.09
C ALA A 911 35.24 3.46 -6.05
N VAL A 912 35.44 4.10 -7.22
CA VAL A 912 35.58 5.56 -7.32
C VAL A 912 34.30 6.27 -6.94
N LEU A 913 33.15 5.80 -7.45
CA LEU A 913 31.84 6.39 -7.15
C LEU A 913 31.45 6.19 -5.69
N ARG A 914 31.70 5.00 -5.13
CA ARG A 914 31.47 4.70 -3.71
C ARG A 914 32.28 5.65 -2.82
N ARG A 915 33.58 5.82 -3.12
CA ARG A 915 34.46 6.76 -2.40
C ARG A 915 33.91 8.18 -2.45
N HIS A 916 33.57 8.67 -3.64
CA HIS A 916 32.99 10.01 -3.85
C HIS A 916 31.72 10.25 -3.00
N LEU A 917 30.85 9.24 -2.89
CA LEU A 917 29.68 9.35 -2.02
C LEU A 917 30.02 9.31 -0.53
N THR A 918 30.87 8.37 -0.09
CA THR A 918 31.23 8.21 1.33
C THR A 918 31.98 9.40 1.93
N GLU A 919 32.58 10.25 1.10
CA GLU A 919 33.21 11.50 1.56
C GLU A 919 32.20 12.47 2.21
N THR A 920 30.92 12.37 1.84
CA THR A 920 29.90 13.38 2.22
C THR A 920 28.59 12.79 2.73
N LEU A 921 28.23 11.59 2.26
CA LEU A 921 27.01 10.90 2.64
C LEU A 921 27.29 9.85 3.72
N PRO A 922 26.38 9.69 4.70
CA PRO A 922 26.40 8.53 5.60
C PRO A 922 26.39 7.21 4.82
N THR A 923 27.05 6.19 5.35
CA THR A 923 27.19 4.86 4.71
C THR A 923 25.85 4.24 4.31
N ALA A 924 24.78 4.48 5.09
CA ALA A 924 23.43 3.97 4.78
C ALA A 924 22.79 4.59 3.53
N MET A 925 23.29 5.73 3.04
CA MET A 925 22.81 6.41 1.83
C MET A 925 23.62 6.03 0.57
N VAL A 926 24.63 5.18 0.69
CA VAL A 926 25.48 4.78 -0.43
C VAL A 926 24.85 3.58 -1.14
N PRO A 927 24.65 3.64 -2.48
CA PRO A 927 24.10 2.53 -3.25
C PRO A 927 24.90 1.23 -3.11
N THR A 928 24.19 0.13 -2.95
CA THR A 928 24.77 -1.22 -2.88
C THR A 928 24.94 -1.82 -4.26
N ASP A 929 24.07 -1.44 -5.21
CA ASP A 929 24.08 -1.89 -6.60
C ASP A 929 24.23 -0.73 -7.58
N TRP A 930 24.85 -1.03 -8.73
CA TRP A 930 25.29 -0.05 -9.70
C TRP A 930 25.02 -0.59 -11.12
N VAL A 931 24.21 0.12 -11.90
CA VAL A 931 23.79 -0.28 -13.24
C VAL A 931 24.19 0.82 -14.22
N LEU A 932 25.01 0.48 -15.21
CA LEU A 932 25.37 1.38 -16.30
C LEU A 932 24.33 1.28 -17.42
N LEU A 933 23.92 2.43 -17.94
CA LEU A 933 22.97 2.56 -19.04
C LEU A 933 23.53 3.52 -20.10
N ASP A 934 23.16 3.29 -21.36
CA ASP A 934 23.46 4.23 -22.45
C ASP A 934 22.66 5.53 -22.32
N ARG A 935 21.45 5.45 -21.77
CA ARG A 935 20.55 6.58 -21.48
C ARG A 935 19.53 6.19 -20.42
N LEU A 936 19.01 7.16 -19.69
CA LEU A 936 17.84 6.91 -18.84
C LEU A 936 16.56 6.77 -19.70
N PRO A 937 15.70 5.78 -19.42
CA PRO A 937 14.41 5.66 -20.09
C PRO A 937 13.52 6.84 -19.68
N VAL A 938 12.85 7.44 -20.64
CA VAL A 938 11.95 8.57 -20.40
C VAL A 938 10.57 8.27 -20.97
N SER A 939 9.55 8.64 -20.24
CA SER A 939 8.16 8.64 -20.68
C SER A 939 7.96 9.55 -21.90
N PRO A 940 6.85 9.43 -22.65
CA PRO A 940 6.53 10.35 -23.75
C PRO A 940 6.53 11.84 -23.36
N ASN A 941 6.39 12.14 -22.07
CA ASN A 941 6.41 13.50 -21.52
C ASN A 941 7.82 13.96 -21.07
N GLY A 942 8.87 13.20 -21.38
CA GLY A 942 10.26 13.55 -21.10
C GLY A 942 10.71 13.40 -19.64
N LYS A 943 9.87 12.81 -18.76
CA LYS A 943 10.24 12.45 -17.38
C LYS A 943 10.82 11.04 -17.33
N LEU A 944 11.75 10.77 -16.39
CA LEU A 944 12.29 9.43 -16.11
C LEU A 944 11.16 8.40 -15.97
N ASP A 945 11.21 7.34 -16.77
CA ASP A 945 10.30 6.20 -16.67
C ASP A 945 10.92 5.11 -15.78
N ARG A 946 10.54 5.12 -14.51
CA ARG A 946 11.10 4.21 -13.51
C ARG A 946 10.70 2.75 -13.71
N ALA A 947 9.52 2.51 -14.31
CA ALA A 947 9.05 1.15 -14.58
C ALA A 947 9.80 0.52 -15.76
N ALA A 948 10.38 1.35 -16.63
CA ALA A 948 11.22 0.92 -17.75
C ALA A 948 12.71 0.76 -17.39
N LEU A 949 13.11 1.11 -16.16
CA LEU A 949 14.47 0.83 -15.70
C LEU A 949 14.62 -0.69 -15.48
N PRO A 950 15.74 -1.30 -15.94
CA PRO A 950 15.90 -2.74 -15.87
C PRO A 950 16.01 -3.19 -14.41
N ASP A 951 15.31 -4.27 -14.07
CA ASP A 951 15.48 -4.90 -12.76
C ASP A 951 16.91 -5.46 -12.64
N ARG A 952 17.61 -5.08 -11.57
CA ARG A 952 18.96 -5.56 -11.27
C ARG A 952 19.04 -7.09 -11.26
N ALA A 953 17.99 -7.78 -10.80
CA ALA A 953 17.93 -9.24 -10.76
C ALA A 953 17.88 -9.90 -12.15
N ALA A 954 17.56 -9.14 -13.20
CA ALA A 954 17.46 -9.60 -14.59
C ALA A 954 18.69 -9.25 -15.45
N LEU A 955 19.70 -8.57 -14.89
CA LEU A 955 20.91 -8.16 -15.62
C LEU A 955 22.13 -9.02 -15.24
N PRO A 956 22.99 -9.40 -16.22
CA PRO A 956 24.25 -10.10 -15.93
C PRO A 956 25.19 -9.24 -15.07
N ALA A 957 26.06 -9.87 -14.29
CA ALA A 957 27.01 -9.18 -13.42
C ALA A 957 27.96 -8.28 -14.24
N PRO A 958 28.32 -7.07 -13.75
CA PRO A 958 29.24 -6.20 -14.45
C PRO A 958 30.63 -6.83 -14.52
N THR A 959 31.17 -6.97 -15.73
CA THR A 959 32.55 -7.41 -15.97
C THR A 959 33.52 -6.36 -15.42
N THR A 960 34.34 -6.72 -14.44
CA THR A 960 35.49 -5.92 -13.98
C THR A 960 36.53 -5.88 -15.09
N GLY A 961 36.52 -4.80 -15.88
CA GLY A 961 37.48 -4.59 -16.97
C GLY A 961 38.91 -4.44 -16.44
N GLY A 962 39.71 -5.49 -16.55
CA GLY A 962 41.17 -5.43 -16.49
C GLY A 962 41.73 -4.83 -17.78
N THR A 963 42.47 -3.74 -17.65
CA THR A 963 43.25 -3.15 -18.75
C THR A 963 44.54 -3.92 -18.96
N ASP A 964 44.72 -4.54 -20.14
CA ASP A 964 46.04 -5.00 -20.61
C ASP A 964 46.56 -4.02 -21.68
N PRO A 965 47.66 -3.28 -21.44
CA PRO A 965 48.20 -2.31 -22.38
C PRO A 965 49.25 -2.96 -23.30
N THR A 966 48.88 -3.94 -24.13
CA THR A 966 49.75 -4.38 -25.23
C THR A 966 49.00 -4.88 -26.47
N ALA A 967 48.52 -3.96 -27.31
CA ALA A 967 48.28 -4.28 -28.72
C ALA A 967 48.40 -3.01 -29.59
N THR A 968 49.41 -3.01 -30.45
CA THR A 968 49.71 -1.97 -31.43
C THR A 968 48.65 -1.90 -32.56
N ALA A 969 48.41 -0.67 -33.02
CA ALA A 969 47.50 -0.27 -34.10
C ALA A 969 47.76 -0.95 -35.46
N ASP A 970 46.72 -1.15 -36.30
CA ASP A 970 46.39 -0.29 -37.47
C ASP A 970 45.14 -0.81 -38.27
N PRO A 971 44.56 -0.08 -39.27
CA PRO A 971 43.17 0.40 -39.15
C PRO A 971 42.17 0.02 -40.29
N VAL A 972 40.87 0.22 -39.99
CA VAL A 972 39.71 0.65 -40.83
C VAL A 972 39.36 -0.08 -42.14
N GLY A 973 38.09 -0.55 -42.22
CA GLY A 973 37.35 -0.78 -43.46
C GLY A 973 35.84 -0.95 -43.22
N ALA A 974 35.03 -0.02 -43.73
CA ALA A 974 33.55 0.02 -43.65
C ALA A 974 32.89 -0.79 -44.82
N PRO A 975 31.56 -0.71 -45.10
CA PRO A 975 30.62 -1.84 -44.98
C PRO A 975 30.01 -2.39 -46.30
N ASP A 976 29.33 -3.55 -46.18
CA ASP A 976 28.17 -4.07 -46.97
C ASP A 976 28.36 -4.57 -48.43
N PRO A 977 27.42 -5.34 -49.08
CA PRO A 977 26.21 -6.08 -48.62
C PRO A 977 25.86 -7.44 -49.34
N VAL A 978 24.82 -8.14 -48.82
CA VAL A 978 23.78 -9.03 -49.44
C VAL A 978 24.14 -10.27 -50.30
N GLY A 979 23.53 -11.44 -49.96
CA GLY A 979 23.13 -12.47 -50.96
C GLY A 979 22.84 -13.89 -50.43
N ALA A 980 21.56 -14.26 -50.28
CA ALA A 980 21.06 -15.65 -50.20
C ALA A 980 20.88 -16.24 -51.64
N PRO A 981 20.74 -17.57 -51.92
CA PRO A 981 19.86 -18.53 -51.24
C PRO A 981 20.37 -19.99 -51.04
N ASP A 982 19.67 -20.72 -50.17
CA ASP A 982 19.61 -22.19 -49.91
C ASP A 982 19.47 -23.08 -51.18
N PRO A 983 19.65 -24.45 -51.17
CA PRO A 983 19.11 -25.39 -50.17
C PRO A 983 19.80 -26.78 -49.95
N VAL A 984 19.17 -27.56 -49.04
CA VAL A 984 19.04 -29.04 -48.95
C VAL A 984 19.90 -29.80 -47.92
N GLY A 985 19.23 -30.38 -46.91
CA GLY A 985 19.57 -31.71 -46.38
C GLY A 985 19.61 -31.87 -44.85
N ALA A 986 18.48 -32.18 -44.23
CA ALA A 986 18.39 -32.94 -42.97
C ALA A 986 18.21 -34.45 -43.32
N PRO A 987 18.44 -35.46 -42.43
CA PRO A 987 18.31 -35.38 -40.96
C PRO A 987 19.31 -36.19 -40.08
N ASP A 988 19.22 -35.89 -38.77
CA ASP A 988 19.50 -36.70 -37.56
C ASP A 988 20.96 -37.01 -37.12
N PRO A 989 21.22 -37.39 -35.84
CA PRO A 989 20.69 -36.89 -34.56
C PRO A 989 21.79 -36.71 -33.46
N VAL A 990 21.37 -36.13 -32.32
CA VAL A 990 21.95 -36.07 -30.95
C VAL A 990 23.33 -36.71 -30.70
N GLY A 991 24.29 -35.89 -30.23
CA GLY A 991 25.55 -36.32 -29.60
C GLY A 991 26.21 -35.18 -28.82
N ALA A 992 26.55 -35.44 -27.56
CA ALA A 992 27.06 -34.53 -26.53
C ALA A 992 28.39 -33.82 -26.89
N PRO A 993 28.73 -32.69 -26.24
CA PRO A 993 29.98 -31.98 -26.44
C PRO A 993 31.12 -32.61 -25.61
N ASP A 994 32.32 -32.57 -26.18
CA ASP A 994 33.60 -32.95 -25.58
C ASP A 994 34.68 -32.04 -26.23
N PRO A 995 35.85 -31.83 -25.63
CA PRO A 995 36.12 -31.08 -24.39
C PRO A 995 37.10 -29.91 -24.66
N VAL A 996 37.14 -28.92 -23.78
CA VAL A 996 38.07 -27.78 -23.90
C VAL A 996 39.08 -27.81 -22.74
N HIS A 997 40.35 -27.81 -23.14
CA HIS A 997 41.60 -27.61 -22.39
C HIS A 997 42.14 -28.75 -21.53
N GLY A 998 43.18 -29.41 -22.08
CA GLY A 998 44.19 -30.15 -21.31
C GLY A 998 45.24 -29.20 -20.70
N PRO A 999 46.00 -29.68 -19.69
CA PRO A 999 46.86 -28.86 -18.84
C PRO A 999 48.26 -28.63 -19.45
N ASP A 1000 48.87 -27.50 -19.10
CA ASP A 1000 50.32 -27.25 -19.27
C ASP A 1000 50.79 -26.41 -18.06
N PRO A 1001 52.07 -26.43 -17.65
CA PRO A 1001 52.82 -27.51 -17.03
C PRO A 1001 53.21 -27.20 -15.56
N ALA A 1002 53.29 -28.26 -14.75
CA ALA A 1002 54.01 -28.40 -13.46
C ALA A 1002 54.41 -27.11 -12.70
N VAL A 1003 53.46 -26.52 -11.97
CA VAL A 1003 53.75 -25.76 -10.75
C VAL A 1003 53.66 -26.76 -9.59
N GLU A 1004 54.69 -26.81 -8.77
CA GLU A 1004 54.74 -27.61 -7.54
C GLU A 1004 53.46 -27.34 -6.73
N ALA A 1005 52.61 -28.36 -6.52
CA ALA A 1005 51.32 -28.19 -5.86
C ALA A 1005 51.54 -27.68 -4.42
N ASP A 1006 51.20 -26.42 -4.17
CA ASP A 1006 51.33 -25.82 -2.85
C ASP A 1006 50.31 -26.47 -1.90
N PRO A 1007 50.76 -27.16 -0.83
CA PRO A 1007 49.87 -27.87 0.07
C PRO A 1007 48.84 -26.96 0.77
N VAL A 1008 49.18 -25.70 1.03
CA VAL A 1008 48.30 -24.73 1.69
C VAL A 1008 47.20 -24.28 0.72
N VAL A 1009 47.57 -24.04 -0.53
CA VAL A 1009 46.63 -23.67 -1.61
C VAL A 1009 45.65 -24.83 -1.86
N GLU A 1010 46.13 -26.06 -1.93
CA GLU A 1010 45.26 -27.22 -2.15
C GLU A 1010 44.35 -27.53 -0.96
N GLU A 1011 44.82 -27.33 0.28
CA GLU A 1011 43.96 -27.51 1.46
C GLU A 1011 42.89 -26.42 1.54
N ILE A 1012 43.22 -25.16 1.23
CA ILE A 1012 42.24 -24.07 1.15
C ILE A 1012 41.26 -24.32 -0.01
N ARG A 1013 41.74 -24.76 -1.17
CA ARG A 1013 40.89 -25.14 -2.31
C ARG A 1013 39.92 -26.24 -1.92
N SER A 1014 40.38 -27.31 -1.26
CA SER A 1014 39.52 -28.37 -0.74
C SER A 1014 38.46 -27.84 0.25
N ILE A 1015 38.86 -26.94 1.16
CA ILE A 1015 37.92 -26.31 2.09
C ILE A 1015 36.84 -25.52 1.34
N TRP A 1016 37.22 -24.79 0.29
CA TRP A 1016 36.30 -23.99 -0.52
C TRP A 1016 35.36 -24.87 -1.33
N GLN A 1017 35.88 -25.89 -2.01
CA GLN A 1017 35.07 -26.89 -2.73
C GLN A 1017 34.06 -27.55 -1.79
N ASP A 1018 34.49 -27.96 -0.59
CA ASP A 1018 33.61 -28.58 0.40
C ASP A 1018 32.53 -27.64 0.94
N VAL A 1019 32.81 -26.34 1.06
CA VAL A 1019 31.85 -25.38 1.64
C VAL A 1019 30.90 -24.83 0.58
N LEU A 1020 31.40 -24.58 -0.64
CA LEU A 1020 30.67 -24.02 -1.77
C LEU A 1020 29.95 -25.09 -2.60
N GLN A 1021 30.32 -26.36 -2.44
CA GLN A 1021 29.81 -27.49 -3.23
C GLN A 1021 30.10 -27.33 -4.74
N ILE A 1022 31.34 -26.94 -5.06
CA ILE A 1022 31.85 -26.77 -6.43
C ILE A 1022 33.03 -27.72 -6.62
N ASP A 1023 33.00 -28.53 -7.68
CA ASP A 1023 33.97 -29.62 -7.90
C ASP A 1023 35.37 -29.13 -8.33
N GLU A 1024 35.46 -28.04 -9.08
CA GLU A 1024 36.73 -27.40 -9.49
C GLU A 1024 36.63 -25.89 -9.28
N ILE A 1025 37.59 -25.32 -8.53
CA ILE A 1025 37.68 -23.88 -8.25
C ILE A 1025 39.09 -23.43 -8.62
N GLY A 1026 39.24 -22.36 -9.39
CA GLY A 1026 40.52 -21.74 -9.73
C GLY A 1026 41.17 -21.01 -8.54
N ILE A 1027 42.50 -20.89 -8.48
CA ILE A 1027 43.18 -20.25 -7.33
C ILE A 1027 42.94 -18.73 -7.24
N ASP A 1028 42.64 -18.11 -8.37
CA ASP A 1028 42.41 -16.67 -8.53
C ASP A 1028 40.91 -16.33 -8.66
N GLU A 1029 40.02 -17.31 -8.46
CA GLU A 1029 38.58 -17.09 -8.48
C GLU A 1029 38.11 -16.47 -7.17
N ASP A 1030 37.28 -15.43 -7.29
CA ASP A 1030 36.73 -14.69 -6.16
C ASP A 1030 35.68 -15.51 -5.42
N LEU A 1031 35.83 -15.61 -4.10
CA LEU A 1031 34.95 -16.36 -3.19
C LEU A 1031 33.48 -15.96 -3.34
N PHE A 1032 33.18 -14.68 -3.55
CA PHE A 1032 31.83 -14.17 -3.68
C PHE A 1032 31.23 -14.45 -5.06
N ASP A 1033 32.05 -14.44 -6.11
CA ASP A 1033 31.63 -14.84 -7.46
C ASP A 1033 31.25 -16.33 -7.51
N LEU A 1034 31.88 -17.14 -6.66
CA LEU A 1034 31.56 -18.56 -6.46
C LEU A 1034 30.33 -18.80 -5.55
N GLY A 1035 29.61 -17.75 -5.16
CA GLY A 1035 28.43 -17.83 -4.29
C GLY A 1035 28.77 -17.83 -2.79
N GLY A 1036 29.99 -17.42 -2.42
CA GLY A 1036 30.38 -17.16 -1.05
C GLY A 1036 29.60 -16.01 -0.43
N HIS A 1037 29.21 -16.17 0.82
CA HIS A 1037 28.57 -15.14 1.64
C HIS A 1037 29.05 -15.28 3.09
N SER A 1038 28.65 -14.38 3.99
CA SER A 1038 29.21 -14.29 5.35
C SER A 1038 29.13 -15.60 6.15
N LEU A 1039 28.11 -16.43 5.92
CA LEU A 1039 27.99 -17.76 6.54
C LEU A 1039 28.99 -18.76 5.95
N THR A 1040 29.21 -18.70 4.64
CA THR A 1040 30.18 -19.49 3.88
C THR A 1040 31.61 -19.13 4.30
N ILE A 1041 31.90 -17.83 4.45
CA ILE A 1041 33.17 -17.31 4.96
C ILE A 1041 33.43 -17.76 6.39
N THR A 1042 32.42 -17.68 7.26
CA THR A 1042 32.54 -18.17 8.65
C THR A 1042 32.86 -19.67 8.68
N ARG A 1043 32.26 -20.46 7.77
CA ARG A 1043 32.55 -21.89 7.64
C ARG A 1043 33.93 -22.16 7.07
N ILE A 1044 34.37 -21.39 6.07
CA ILE A 1044 35.70 -21.47 5.47
C ILE A 1044 36.77 -21.09 6.50
N SER A 1045 36.66 -19.93 7.15
CA SER A 1045 37.56 -19.47 8.21
C SER A 1045 37.62 -20.48 9.37
N SER A 1046 36.47 -21.00 9.84
CA SER A 1046 36.43 -22.04 10.88
C SER A 1046 37.11 -23.35 10.44
N ARG A 1047 37.03 -23.71 9.16
CA ARG A 1047 37.69 -24.91 8.62
C ARG A 1047 39.18 -24.70 8.39
N ILE A 1048 39.61 -23.52 7.94
CA ILE A 1048 41.03 -23.14 7.85
C ILE A 1048 41.66 -23.16 9.24
N HIS A 1049 41.01 -22.57 10.25
CA HIS A 1049 41.46 -22.64 11.63
C HIS A 1049 41.61 -24.08 12.14
N ARG A 1050 40.66 -24.95 11.79
CA ARG A 1050 40.66 -26.35 12.23
C ARG A 1050 41.69 -27.22 11.51
N ARG A 1051 41.91 -27.00 10.21
CA ARG A 1051 42.77 -27.85 9.37
C ARG A 1051 44.21 -27.34 9.30
N LEU A 1052 44.42 -26.02 9.35
CA LEU A 1052 45.73 -25.38 9.17
C LEU A 1052 46.23 -24.65 10.43
N GLY A 1053 45.41 -24.57 11.48
CA GLY A 1053 45.80 -24.00 12.78
C GLY A 1053 45.92 -22.47 12.80
N VAL A 1054 45.46 -21.79 11.75
CA VAL A 1054 45.53 -20.33 11.57
C VAL A 1054 44.13 -19.74 11.58
N GLU A 1055 43.90 -18.75 12.43
CA GLU A 1055 42.68 -17.94 12.38
C GLU A 1055 42.85 -16.84 11.33
N VAL A 1056 42.10 -16.96 10.22
CA VAL A 1056 42.05 -15.92 9.19
C VAL A 1056 40.89 -14.98 9.55
N PRO A 1057 41.16 -13.69 9.82
CA PRO A 1057 40.14 -12.69 10.12
C PRO A 1057 39.07 -12.64 9.03
N LEU A 1058 37.79 -12.48 9.40
CA LEU A 1058 36.68 -12.56 8.44
C LEU A 1058 36.74 -11.44 7.40
N ASP A 1059 37.22 -10.25 7.80
CA ASP A 1059 37.52 -9.08 6.95
C ASP A 1059 38.55 -9.39 5.86
N ALA A 1060 39.51 -10.28 6.11
CA ALA A 1060 40.50 -10.67 5.11
C ALA A 1060 39.87 -11.37 3.88
N PHE A 1061 38.75 -12.07 4.05
CA PHE A 1061 38.01 -12.66 2.92
C PHE A 1061 37.26 -11.63 2.09
N PHE A 1062 37.10 -10.39 2.58
CA PHE A 1062 36.49 -9.28 1.84
C PHE A 1062 37.55 -8.39 1.19
N ASP A 1063 38.74 -8.30 1.78
CA ASP A 1063 39.87 -7.52 1.24
C ASP A 1063 40.66 -8.29 0.17
N THR A 1064 40.81 -9.61 0.34
CA THR A 1064 41.57 -10.50 -0.56
C THR A 1064 40.82 -11.83 -0.78
N PRO A 1065 39.82 -11.87 -1.67
CA PRO A 1065 38.80 -12.92 -1.72
C PRO A 1065 39.19 -14.13 -2.59
N THR A 1066 40.47 -14.42 -2.83
CA THR A 1066 40.90 -15.55 -3.65
C THR A 1066 41.66 -16.61 -2.85
N ILE A 1067 41.71 -17.86 -3.34
CA ILE A 1067 42.46 -18.95 -2.66
C ILE A 1067 43.95 -18.60 -2.58
N ALA A 1068 44.52 -18.00 -3.64
CA ALA A 1068 45.92 -17.61 -3.70
C ALA A 1068 46.28 -16.61 -2.59
N GLU A 1069 45.47 -15.56 -2.42
CA GLU A 1069 45.74 -14.51 -1.43
C GLU A 1069 45.46 -14.98 0.01
N ILE A 1070 44.42 -15.79 0.23
CA ILE A 1070 44.17 -16.38 1.55
C ILE A 1070 45.29 -17.37 1.91
N ALA A 1071 45.85 -18.09 0.94
CA ALA A 1071 47.03 -18.93 1.18
C ALA A 1071 48.26 -18.10 1.56
N ASP A 1072 48.47 -16.93 0.94
CA ASP A 1072 49.53 -15.99 1.34
C ASP A 1072 49.37 -15.56 2.80
N LEU A 1073 48.17 -15.15 3.21
CA LEU A 1073 47.88 -14.76 4.60
C LEU A 1073 48.07 -15.91 5.60
N VAL A 1074 47.66 -17.12 5.24
CA VAL A 1074 47.86 -18.31 6.08
C VAL A 1074 49.35 -18.64 6.23
N ARG A 1075 50.15 -18.42 5.17
CA ARG A 1075 51.61 -18.59 5.23
C ARG A 1075 52.26 -17.52 6.10
N GLU A 1076 51.86 -16.26 5.98
CA GLU A 1076 52.37 -15.16 6.82
C GLU A 1076 52.07 -15.36 8.31
N ALA A 1077 50.94 -15.99 8.62
CA ALA A 1077 50.54 -16.33 9.99
C ALA A 1077 51.16 -17.63 10.54
N GLY A 1078 52.01 -18.32 9.77
CA GLY A 1078 52.75 -19.52 10.21
C GLY A 1078 51.95 -20.82 10.20
N GLY A 1079 50.95 -20.96 9.33
CA GLY A 1079 50.16 -22.19 9.17
C GLY A 1079 51.00 -23.40 8.80
N ARG A 1080 50.62 -24.58 9.31
CA ARG A 1080 51.26 -25.86 8.99
C ARG A 1080 50.29 -26.71 8.18
N CYS A 1081 50.76 -27.29 7.07
CA CYS A 1081 50.10 -28.42 6.42
C CYS A 1081 50.53 -29.75 7.05
#